data_AF-A0A6N4WSC7-F1
#
_entry.id   AF-A0A6N4WSC7-F1
#
_cell.length_a   1.000
_cell.length_b   1.000
_cell.length_c   1.000
_cell.angle_alpha   90.00
_cell.angle_beta   90.00
_cell.angle_gamma   90.00
#
_symmetry.space_group_name_H-M   'P 1'
#
loop_
_entity.id
_entity.type
_entity.pdbx_description
1 polymer ?
#
loop_
_entity_poly.entity_id
_entity_poly.type
_entity_poly.pdbx_seq_one_letter_code
_entity_poly.pdbx_strand_id
1 'polypeptide(L)'
;MKTIFRIICLVGCLPLAAHALEIHVSPMGSDANSGAKDAPLATVGAARDALRASQKLGKEPCSVTLADGVYYLPETLRFTPEDSGSEQYPVIYRAQNRGKAVVSGGLKLQLDWQPYQNGIFQAKTSAGLDIDQLFINGTNQRMARYPNYDASKKTEAYQGFAADAFSKQRATGWADPSGGTIHAMHKSRWGGYHYRITGKDAQGEVTYEGGWQNNRQMGMHQSQRMVENVFEELDAPGEWFHDAKSSTLYYMPDASIDLAKAVVEVVRLRHLVEIYGDLKQPVATMKIPDPGNKIPNLILETPETVKSVQQIQFQGIRFAGARRTFMDTKEPLLQSDWAIYRGGAVHLRGTEHITIENCDFEELGGNAVFVDGYNRHSVIRGNLFKNNGASDVAFTGSFAAVRSPRFSYLTMPHSLDEVDREVGPKTNEYPADCLVEDNLMTRCGRVEKQSAGVNVSMSSRITVRHNTIFDTPRAAINICDGTWGGHVIEWNDCFETVLETHDHGAFNSWGRDRYWHQAGPSGARHKDKSGKPLISYWIDADPNAPFWDAYQTTILRNNRMQCDHGWDIDLDDGSTNYEIYDNLCLSGGLKTREGYKRIVKNNVILGKGYTCNVPYPKPTHDIFESNILWGVGYSASNPTLWGGSRNRSFMHNSASEGAEPWIAGQGKTGDDADSLYGNAQFVNPSSGDFTVVDASPALTTGFRNFPMEGFGVVSDRLKAMAEEPPIVLPSKVGPNIVAQARKLTVLGAEYKALDTEAELTATGMDSLRGVLLVNVPASSPMGRYGFESDDVVLEIDGKKVVLKKIAKIMPRLSKGEHQAVVWRGQQLHQFKFNTGKQ
;
A
#
# COMPACT_ATOMS: atom_id res chain seq x y z
N MET A 1 30.77 82.02 -18.60
CA MET A 1 31.32 80.78 -18.00
C MET A 1 30.84 79.58 -18.81
N LYS A 2 31.80 78.87 -19.43
CA LYS A 2 31.83 77.46 -19.89
C LYS A 2 30.52 76.73 -20.28
N THR A 3 30.40 76.49 -21.59
CA THR A 3 30.21 75.19 -22.29
C THR A 3 29.61 74.00 -21.52
N ILE A 4 28.60 73.32 -22.09
CA ILE A 4 28.59 71.86 -22.41
C ILE A 4 27.31 71.52 -23.21
N PHE A 5 27.52 70.97 -24.41
CA PHE A 5 26.53 70.32 -25.28
C PHE A 5 26.10 68.99 -24.62
N ARG A 6 24.80 68.75 -24.41
CA ARG A 6 24.27 67.43 -24.06
C ARG A 6 23.82 66.72 -25.33
N ILE A 7 24.59 65.71 -25.72
CA ILE A 7 24.19 64.69 -26.70
C ILE A 7 23.16 63.78 -26.00
N ILE A 8 21.94 63.74 -26.54
CA ILE A 8 20.92 62.75 -26.16
C ILE A 8 21.18 61.51 -27.02
N CYS A 9 21.78 60.48 -26.44
CA CYS A 9 21.81 59.14 -27.03
C CYS A 9 20.40 58.54 -26.91
N LEU A 10 19.69 58.46 -28.03
CA LEU A 10 18.49 57.65 -28.18
C LEU A 10 18.94 56.18 -28.21
N VAL A 11 19.04 55.52 -27.05
CA VAL A 11 19.20 54.06 -26.98
C VAL A 11 17.83 53.48 -27.27
N GLY A 12 17.65 52.95 -28.49
CA GLY A 12 16.49 52.15 -28.83
C GLY A 12 16.49 50.88 -27.98
N CYS A 13 15.61 50.82 -26.99
CA CYS A 13 15.18 49.55 -26.39
C CYS A 13 14.38 48.79 -27.46
N LEU A 14 15.09 47.99 -28.27
CA LEU A 14 14.46 46.86 -28.96
C LEU A 14 13.95 45.90 -27.86
N PRO A 15 12.67 45.54 -27.82
CA PRO A 15 12.23 44.44 -26.99
C PRO A 15 12.97 43.18 -27.46
N LEU A 16 13.84 42.61 -26.63
CA LEU A 16 14.29 41.24 -26.80
C LEU A 16 13.05 40.35 -26.69
N ALA A 17 12.48 40.00 -27.84
CA ALA A 17 11.57 38.86 -27.91
C ALA A 17 12.40 37.63 -27.56
N ALA A 18 12.29 37.15 -26.32
CA ALA A 18 12.79 35.84 -25.95
C ALA A 18 12.03 34.82 -26.81
N HIS A 19 12.66 34.32 -27.88
CA HIS A 19 12.07 33.32 -28.75
C HIS A 19 12.06 31.98 -28.01
N ALA A 20 10.92 31.62 -27.43
CA ALA A 20 10.69 30.29 -26.88
C ALA A 20 10.93 29.23 -27.96
N LEU A 21 11.70 28.19 -27.64
CA LEU A 21 11.84 27.03 -28.51
C LEU A 21 10.62 26.13 -28.29
N GLU A 22 9.73 26.09 -29.27
CA GLU A 22 8.55 25.21 -29.27
C GLU A 22 8.72 24.11 -30.31
N ILE A 23 8.65 22.86 -29.88
CA ILE A 23 8.68 21.68 -30.72
C ILE A 23 7.29 21.05 -30.76
N HIS A 24 6.80 20.79 -31.96
CA HIS A 24 5.55 20.08 -32.19
C HIS A 24 5.82 18.63 -32.60
N VAL A 25 5.07 17.71 -32.03
CA VAL A 25 5.16 16.28 -32.32
C VAL A 25 3.78 15.76 -32.69
N SER A 26 3.69 14.97 -33.76
CA SER A 26 2.43 14.37 -34.22
C SER A 26 2.70 12.94 -34.67
N PRO A 27 1.81 11.96 -34.41
CA PRO A 27 1.97 10.61 -34.95
C PRO A 27 2.00 10.56 -36.50
N MET A 28 1.54 11.64 -37.16
CA MET A 28 1.59 11.82 -38.62
C MET A 28 2.80 12.65 -39.09
N GLY A 29 3.69 13.05 -38.18
CA GLY A 29 4.90 13.81 -38.47
C GLY A 29 6.04 12.96 -39.02
N SER A 30 7.25 13.52 -39.04
CA SER A 30 8.49 12.82 -39.40
C SER A 30 9.64 13.31 -38.54
N ASP A 31 10.48 12.41 -38.03
CA ASP A 31 11.66 12.79 -37.23
C ASP A 31 12.77 13.46 -38.06
N ALA A 32 12.61 13.53 -39.39
CA ALA A 32 13.44 14.35 -40.27
C ALA A 32 12.98 15.82 -40.34
N ASN A 33 11.80 16.15 -39.80
CA ASN A 33 11.27 17.49 -39.80
C ASN A 33 11.97 18.38 -38.74
N SER A 34 11.76 19.69 -38.83
CA SER A 34 12.36 20.67 -37.89
C SER A 34 11.71 20.68 -36.50
N GLY A 35 10.50 20.11 -36.35
CA GLY A 35 9.67 20.26 -35.15
C GLY A 35 8.84 21.54 -35.14
N ALA A 36 8.78 22.30 -36.23
CA ALA A 36 7.86 23.41 -36.38
C ALA A 36 6.40 22.93 -36.44
N LYS A 37 5.44 23.81 -36.18
CA LYS A 37 4.00 23.46 -36.17
C LYS A 37 3.50 22.88 -37.50
N ASP A 38 4.02 23.37 -38.61
CA ASP A 38 3.73 22.92 -39.98
C ASP A 38 4.65 21.78 -40.47
N ALA A 39 5.70 21.48 -39.71
CA ALA A 39 6.62 20.36 -39.94
C ALA A 39 6.94 19.66 -38.60
N PRO A 40 5.96 18.98 -37.97
CA PRO A 40 6.13 18.37 -36.66
C PRO A 40 7.01 17.12 -36.72
N LEU A 41 7.74 16.84 -35.64
CA LEU A 41 8.43 15.56 -35.43
C LEU A 41 7.41 14.42 -35.27
N ALA A 42 7.85 13.18 -35.45
CA ALA A 42 7.00 12.00 -35.27
C ALA A 42 7.01 11.49 -33.82
N THR A 43 8.17 11.53 -33.16
CA THR A 43 8.38 10.87 -31.87
C THR A 43 8.76 11.83 -30.74
N VAL A 44 8.35 11.45 -29.52
CA VAL A 44 8.72 12.19 -28.30
C VAL A 44 10.24 12.13 -28.04
N GLY A 45 10.88 11.01 -28.40
CA GLY A 45 12.33 10.84 -28.33
C GLY A 45 13.08 11.83 -29.21
N ALA A 46 12.66 12.00 -30.46
CA ALA A 46 13.25 12.98 -31.36
C ALA A 46 13.09 14.43 -30.84
N ALA A 47 11.94 14.74 -30.21
CA ALA A 47 11.74 16.05 -29.60
C ALA A 47 12.71 16.33 -28.44
N ARG A 48 12.92 15.34 -27.55
CA ARG A 48 13.95 15.42 -26.49
C ARG A 48 15.33 15.66 -27.09
N ASP A 49 15.71 14.89 -28.10
CA ASP A 49 17.05 14.98 -28.71
C ASP A 49 17.26 16.31 -29.44
N ALA A 50 16.22 16.85 -30.08
CA ALA A 50 16.24 18.19 -30.67
C ALA A 50 16.39 19.29 -29.60
N LEU A 51 15.72 19.16 -28.44
CA LEU A 51 15.93 20.08 -27.33
C LEU A 51 17.36 20.02 -26.79
N ARG A 52 17.94 18.83 -26.62
CA ARG A 52 19.36 18.66 -26.22
C ARG A 52 20.30 19.36 -27.20
N ALA A 53 20.10 19.14 -28.50
CA ALA A 53 20.92 19.74 -29.55
C ALA A 53 20.82 21.27 -29.62
N SER A 54 19.71 21.85 -29.14
CA SER A 54 19.48 23.30 -29.18
C SER A 54 20.41 24.12 -28.27
N GLN A 55 20.96 23.50 -27.21
CA GLN A 55 21.73 24.17 -26.14
C GLN A 55 20.97 25.27 -25.38
N LYS A 56 19.64 25.34 -25.52
CA LYS A 56 18.74 26.34 -24.89
C LYS A 56 18.13 25.92 -23.56
N LEU A 57 18.16 24.63 -23.26
CA LEU A 57 17.64 24.05 -22.00
C LEU A 57 18.19 24.81 -20.78
N GLY A 58 17.28 25.21 -19.89
CA GLY A 58 17.57 26.00 -18.69
C GLY A 58 18.00 27.45 -18.91
N LYS A 59 18.14 27.91 -20.17
CA LYS A 59 18.56 29.28 -20.54
C LYS A 59 17.45 30.09 -21.21
N GLU A 60 16.56 29.43 -21.93
CA GLU A 60 15.40 30.00 -22.61
C GLU A 60 14.18 29.09 -22.42
N PRO A 61 12.93 29.61 -22.54
CA PRO A 61 11.74 28.76 -22.49
C PRO A 61 11.78 27.68 -23.59
N CYS A 62 11.63 26.41 -23.16
CA CYS A 62 11.63 25.24 -24.06
C CYS A 62 10.36 24.41 -23.81
N SER A 63 9.63 24.07 -24.87
CA SER A 63 8.43 23.23 -24.75
C SER A 63 8.26 22.26 -25.91
N VAL A 64 7.58 21.15 -25.63
CA VAL A 64 7.14 20.13 -26.57
C VAL A 64 5.62 20.03 -26.50
N THR A 65 4.93 20.20 -27.62
CA THR A 65 3.47 20.05 -27.73
C THR A 65 3.15 18.80 -28.56
N LEU A 66 2.50 17.83 -27.93
CA LEU A 66 2.06 16.57 -28.53
C LEU A 66 0.65 16.74 -29.09
N ALA A 67 0.49 16.55 -30.40
CA ALA A 67 -0.83 16.45 -31.02
C ALA A 67 -1.61 15.21 -30.55
N ASP A 68 -2.90 15.15 -30.87
CA ASP A 68 -3.74 14.02 -30.52
C ASP A 68 -3.29 12.74 -31.25
N GLY A 69 -3.31 11.61 -30.52
CA GLY A 69 -3.04 10.28 -31.05
C GLY A 69 -2.15 9.45 -30.15
N VAL A 70 -1.77 8.26 -30.63
CA VAL A 70 -0.99 7.28 -29.88
C VAL A 70 0.47 7.31 -30.34
N TYR A 71 1.37 7.52 -29.39
CA TYR A 71 2.82 7.49 -29.56
C TYR A 71 3.35 6.17 -29.01
N TYR A 72 3.46 5.16 -29.88
CA TYR A 72 4.07 3.87 -29.53
C TYR A 72 5.58 4.04 -29.37
N LEU A 73 6.05 3.89 -28.14
CA LEU A 73 7.46 3.98 -27.82
C LEU A 73 8.20 2.74 -28.35
N PRO A 74 9.24 2.92 -29.18
CA PRO A 74 10.09 1.80 -29.58
C PRO A 74 10.93 1.27 -28.41
N GLU A 75 11.27 2.16 -27.47
CA GLU A 75 12.01 1.91 -26.24
C GLU A 75 11.64 2.96 -25.18
N THR A 76 12.04 2.74 -23.93
CA THR A 76 11.80 3.66 -22.81
C THR A 76 12.37 5.06 -23.09
N LEU A 77 11.57 6.11 -22.85
CA LEU A 77 12.02 7.49 -23.01
C LEU A 77 12.86 7.93 -21.79
N ARG A 78 14.17 8.05 -21.99
CA ARG A 78 15.11 8.40 -20.91
C ARG A 78 15.54 9.88 -20.90
N PHE A 79 15.40 10.52 -19.75
CA PHE A 79 15.88 11.85 -19.43
C PHE A 79 17.07 11.78 -18.47
N THR A 80 18.06 12.65 -18.69
CA THR A 80 19.32 12.73 -17.93
C THR A 80 19.57 14.19 -17.52
N PRO A 81 20.63 14.51 -16.76
CA PRO A 81 20.91 15.88 -16.38
C PRO A 81 21.19 16.86 -17.54
N GLU A 82 21.34 16.36 -18.77
CA GLU A 82 21.42 17.20 -19.99
C GLU A 82 20.06 17.76 -20.41
N ASP A 83 18.96 17.16 -19.93
CA ASP A 83 17.59 17.57 -20.23
C ASP A 83 17.01 18.59 -19.25
N SER A 84 17.79 18.97 -18.22
CA SER A 84 17.31 19.81 -17.13
C SER A 84 16.93 21.22 -17.60
N GLY A 85 15.82 21.71 -17.06
CA GLY A 85 15.49 23.13 -17.09
C GLY A 85 16.19 23.93 -15.99
N SER A 86 15.73 25.15 -15.77
CA SER A 86 16.04 25.96 -14.61
C SER A 86 14.74 26.46 -13.96
N GLU A 87 14.81 26.99 -12.75
CA GLU A 87 13.63 27.55 -12.05
C GLU A 87 12.93 28.63 -12.90
N GLN A 88 13.70 29.45 -13.61
CA GLN A 88 13.17 30.47 -14.52
C GLN A 88 12.65 29.88 -15.85
N TYR A 89 13.28 28.80 -16.33
CA TYR A 89 13.01 28.20 -17.64
C TYR A 89 12.87 26.67 -17.53
N PRO A 90 11.73 26.18 -17.00
CA PRO A 90 11.45 24.76 -16.97
C PRO A 90 11.21 24.20 -18.38
N VAL A 91 11.39 22.89 -18.54
CA VAL A 91 11.16 22.17 -19.81
C VAL A 91 9.79 21.52 -19.76
N ILE A 92 8.90 21.90 -20.67
CA ILE A 92 7.49 21.48 -20.61
C ILE A 92 7.16 20.51 -21.75
N TYR A 93 6.74 19.30 -21.41
CA TYR A 93 6.13 18.33 -22.32
C TYR A 93 4.61 18.32 -22.09
N ARG A 94 3.82 18.74 -23.08
CA ARG A 94 2.37 18.88 -22.92
C ARG A 94 1.59 18.25 -24.06
N ALA A 95 0.43 17.70 -23.73
CA ALA A 95 -0.57 17.38 -24.73
C ALA A 95 -1.24 18.65 -25.25
N GLN A 96 -1.52 18.72 -26.55
CA GLN A 96 -2.31 19.78 -27.15
C GLN A 96 -3.73 19.80 -26.57
N ASN A 97 -4.35 18.61 -26.50
CA ASN A 97 -5.61 18.38 -25.80
C ASN A 97 -5.39 17.34 -24.70
N ARG A 98 -5.75 17.68 -23.46
CA ARG A 98 -5.58 16.81 -22.29
C ARG A 98 -6.18 15.42 -22.53
N GLY A 99 -5.41 14.38 -22.22
CA GLY A 99 -5.79 12.97 -22.33
C GLY A 99 -5.82 12.41 -23.75
N LYS A 100 -5.54 13.23 -24.78
CA LYS A 100 -5.60 12.81 -26.20
C LYS A 100 -4.25 12.43 -26.80
N ALA A 101 -3.14 12.89 -26.22
CA ALA A 101 -1.80 12.39 -26.54
C ALA A 101 -1.48 11.20 -25.64
N VAL A 102 -1.49 9.99 -26.20
CA VAL A 102 -1.25 8.73 -25.48
C VAL A 102 0.19 8.28 -25.68
N VAL A 103 1.02 8.37 -24.65
CA VAL A 103 2.36 7.78 -24.64
C VAL A 103 2.23 6.32 -24.21
N SER A 104 2.58 5.39 -25.10
CA SER A 104 2.32 3.97 -24.89
C SER A 104 3.56 3.10 -25.07
N GLY A 105 3.75 2.15 -24.15
CA GLY A 105 4.73 1.06 -24.29
C GLY A 105 4.19 -0.12 -25.12
N GLY A 106 3.06 0.10 -25.79
CA GLY A 106 2.40 -0.87 -26.63
C GLY A 106 3.03 -1.03 -28.02
N LEU A 107 2.53 -2.02 -28.74
CA LEU A 107 2.79 -2.29 -30.15
C LEU A 107 1.46 -2.61 -30.82
N LYS A 108 1.14 -1.83 -31.86
CA LYS A 108 0.02 -2.15 -32.74
C LYS A 108 0.37 -3.33 -33.64
N LEU A 109 -0.50 -4.34 -33.65
CA LEU A 109 -0.36 -5.52 -34.50
C LEU A 109 -1.28 -5.41 -35.71
N GLN A 110 -0.80 -5.90 -36.85
CA GLN A 110 -1.63 -6.21 -38.01
C GLN A 110 -1.73 -7.73 -38.08
N LEU A 111 -2.94 -8.24 -37.86
CA LEU A 111 -3.21 -9.66 -37.73
C LEU A 111 -4.22 -10.10 -38.79
N ASP A 112 -3.95 -11.26 -39.38
CA ASP A 112 -4.90 -11.97 -40.23
C ASP A 112 -5.62 -13.02 -39.38
N TRP A 113 -6.79 -12.65 -38.87
CA TRP A 113 -7.59 -13.50 -38.00
C TRP A 113 -8.33 -14.56 -38.80
N GLN A 114 -8.17 -15.82 -38.38
CA GLN A 114 -8.85 -16.97 -38.97
C GLN A 114 -9.70 -17.66 -37.89
N PRO A 115 -10.91 -18.14 -38.21
CA PRO A 115 -11.67 -18.98 -37.30
C PRO A 115 -10.86 -20.21 -36.87
N TYR A 116 -10.94 -20.56 -35.58
CA TYR A 116 -10.35 -21.77 -35.03
C TYR A 116 -11.45 -22.75 -34.60
N GLN A 117 -11.83 -22.79 -33.31
CA GLN A 117 -12.90 -23.65 -32.80
C GLN A 117 -13.65 -22.97 -31.65
N ASN A 118 -14.90 -23.38 -31.39
CA ASN A 118 -15.69 -22.94 -30.23
C ASN A 118 -15.77 -21.40 -30.06
N GLY A 119 -15.81 -20.66 -31.17
CA GLY A 119 -15.83 -19.18 -31.14
C GLY A 119 -14.46 -18.51 -31.00
N ILE A 120 -13.38 -19.29 -30.83
CA ILE A 120 -12.01 -18.79 -30.79
C ILE A 120 -11.53 -18.50 -32.22
N PHE A 121 -10.81 -17.39 -32.37
CA PHE A 121 -10.05 -17.01 -33.56
C PHE A 121 -8.56 -17.10 -33.26
N GLN A 122 -7.77 -17.31 -34.31
CA GLN A 122 -6.31 -17.36 -34.22
C GLN A 122 -5.65 -16.47 -35.28
N ALA A 123 -4.47 -15.94 -34.97
CA ALA A 123 -3.64 -15.19 -35.92
C ALA A 123 -2.15 -15.42 -35.64
N LYS A 124 -1.32 -15.33 -36.69
CA LYS A 124 0.13 -15.38 -36.54
C LYS A 124 0.69 -14.05 -36.07
N THR A 125 1.55 -14.10 -35.05
CA THR A 125 2.34 -12.95 -34.58
C THR A 125 3.76 -13.02 -35.14
N SER A 126 4.51 -11.93 -35.04
CA SER A 126 5.96 -11.98 -35.27
C SER A 126 6.64 -12.94 -34.29
N ALA A 127 7.66 -13.65 -34.77
CA ALA A 127 8.43 -14.58 -33.94
C ALA A 127 9.13 -13.86 -32.79
N GLY A 128 9.16 -14.48 -31.61
CA GLY A 128 9.83 -13.95 -30.41
C GLY A 128 9.08 -12.83 -29.70
N LEU A 129 7.85 -12.51 -30.10
CA LEU A 129 7.01 -11.55 -29.40
C LEU A 129 6.53 -12.16 -28.06
N ASP A 130 6.89 -11.52 -26.96
CA ASP A 130 6.43 -11.86 -25.61
C ASP A 130 5.26 -10.94 -25.24
N ILE A 131 4.05 -11.52 -25.15
CA ILE A 131 2.80 -10.79 -24.95
C ILE A 131 2.31 -11.03 -23.53
N ASP A 132 2.21 -9.94 -22.76
CA ASP A 132 1.74 -9.99 -21.38
C ASP A 132 0.34 -9.40 -21.20
N GLN A 133 -0.07 -8.52 -22.12
CA GLN A 133 -1.37 -7.86 -22.14
C GLN A 133 -1.81 -7.68 -23.59
N LEU A 134 -3.11 -7.82 -23.85
CA LEU A 134 -3.76 -7.64 -25.14
C LEU A 134 -4.86 -6.59 -25.02
N PHE A 135 -4.87 -5.63 -25.93
CA PHE A 135 -5.92 -4.62 -26.02
C PHE A 135 -6.62 -4.77 -27.37
N ILE A 136 -7.95 -4.74 -27.33
CA ILE A 136 -8.81 -4.73 -28.52
C ILE A 136 -9.65 -3.47 -28.46
N ASN A 137 -9.50 -2.59 -29.45
CA ASN A 137 -10.16 -1.29 -29.51
C ASN A 137 -9.97 -0.46 -28.22
N GLY A 138 -8.75 -0.47 -27.67
CA GLY A 138 -8.38 0.26 -26.46
C GLY A 138 -8.86 -0.38 -25.14
N THR A 139 -9.53 -1.54 -25.19
CA THR A 139 -9.99 -2.26 -23.99
C THR A 139 -9.07 -3.45 -23.70
N ASN A 140 -8.54 -3.51 -22.47
CA ASN A 140 -7.69 -4.61 -22.01
C ASN A 140 -8.49 -5.92 -21.95
N GLN A 141 -7.98 -6.97 -22.59
CA GLN A 141 -8.59 -8.30 -22.66
C GLN A 141 -7.97 -9.23 -21.62
N ARG A 142 -8.74 -10.22 -21.17
CA ARG A 142 -8.31 -11.12 -20.11
C ARG A 142 -7.47 -12.25 -20.67
N MET A 143 -6.35 -12.52 -20.04
CA MET A 143 -5.64 -13.76 -20.33
C MET A 143 -6.53 -14.93 -19.88
N ALA A 144 -6.59 -15.99 -20.69
CA ALA A 144 -7.36 -17.21 -20.43
C ALA A 144 -7.12 -17.71 -19.00
N ARG A 145 -8.18 -17.86 -18.20
CA ARG A 145 -8.06 -18.08 -16.76
C ARG A 145 -9.17 -18.94 -16.17
N TYR A 146 -8.85 -19.57 -15.04
CA TYR A 146 -9.84 -20.23 -14.20
C TYR A 146 -9.75 -19.80 -12.72
N PRO A 147 -10.89 -19.51 -12.07
CA PRO A 147 -12.21 -19.31 -12.69
C PRO A 147 -12.26 -18.07 -13.58
N ASN A 148 -13.29 -18.04 -14.44
CA ASN A 148 -13.64 -16.86 -15.23
C ASN A 148 -13.87 -15.64 -14.33
N TYR A 149 -13.47 -14.49 -14.86
CA TYR A 149 -13.58 -13.20 -14.20
C TYR A 149 -15.05 -12.76 -14.07
N ASP A 150 -15.44 -12.27 -12.90
CA ASP A 150 -16.78 -11.72 -12.65
C ASP A 150 -16.69 -10.32 -12.02
N ALA A 151 -16.96 -9.31 -12.84
CA ALA A 151 -16.88 -7.91 -12.43
C ALA A 151 -17.80 -7.54 -11.25
N SER A 152 -18.88 -8.30 -11.02
CA SER A 152 -19.84 -8.02 -9.94
C SER A 152 -19.29 -8.33 -8.54
N LYS A 153 -18.25 -9.17 -8.47
CA LYS A 153 -17.66 -9.64 -7.21
C LYS A 153 -16.51 -8.75 -6.74
N LYS A 154 -16.75 -7.45 -6.58
CA LYS A 154 -15.71 -6.43 -6.29
C LYS A 154 -14.85 -6.76 -5.05
N THR A 155 -15.42 -7.36 -4.01
CA THR A 155 -14.71 -7.71 -2.76
C THR A 155 -14.09 -9.11 -2.75
N GLU A 156 -14.30 -9.91 -3.79
CA GLU A 156 -13.69 -11.23 -3.89
C GLU A 156 -12.29 -11.12 -4.51
N ALA A 157 -11.34 -11.89 -3.95
CA ALA A 157 -9.98 -11.96 -4.45
C ALA A 157 -9.93 -12.28 -5.96
N TYR A 158 -9.22 -11.46 -6.72
CA TYR A 158 -9.09 -11.54 -8.18
C TYR A 158 -10.43 -11.56 -8.95
N GLN A 159 -11.53 -11.24 -8.26
CA GLN A 159 -12.90 -11.28 -8.73
C GLN A 159 -13.27 -12.61 -9.40
N GLY A 160 -12.76 -13.69 -8.82
CA GLY A 160 -12.92 -15.05 -9.31
C GLY A 160 -11.80 -15.91 -8.76
N PHE A 161 -12.13 -16.83 -7.86
CA PHE A 161 -11.16 -17.74 -7.25
C PHE A 161 -11.78 -19.12 -7.00
N ALA A 162 -10.94 -20.16 -7.00
CA ALA A 162 -11.33 -21.51 -6.67
C ALA A 162 -10.19 -22.31 -6.03
N ALA A 163 -10.54 -23.20 -5.10
CA ALA A 163 -9.56 -24.03 -4.39
C ALA A 163 -8.83 -25.02 -5.29
N ASP A 164 -9.51 -25.48 -6.36
CA ASP A 164 -9.03 -26.46 -7.33
C ASP A 164 -8.32 -25.82 -8.54
N ALA A 165 -8.03 -24.51 -8.52
CA ALA A 165 -7.57 -23.73 -9.67
C ALA A 165 -6.36 -24.31 -10.41
N PHE A 166 -5.50 -25.08 -9.74
CA PHE A 166 -4.39 -25.80 -10.35
C PHE A 166 -4.26 -27.24 -9.78
N SER A 167 -5.37 -27.83 -9.35
CA SER A 167 -5.37 -29.21 -8.85
C SER A 167 -4.93 -30.19 -9.94
N LYS A 168 -4.32 -31.32 -9.55
CA LYS A 168 -3.99 -32.41 -10.48
C LYS A 168 -5.17 -32.84 -11.35
N GLN A 169 -6.38 -32.90 -10.79
CA GLN A 169 -7.58 -33.27 -11.54
C GLN A 169 -7.86 -32.27 -12.67
N ARG A 170 -7.72 -30.97 -12.40
CA ARG A 170 -7.85 -29.93 -13.42
C ARG A 170 -6.71 -29.99 -14.43
N ALA A 171 -5.48 -30.09 -13.96
CA ALA A 171 -4.27 -30.14 -14.78
C ALA A 171 -4.17 -31.39 -15.69
N THR A 172 -5.03 -32.38 -15.48
CA THR A 172 -5.19 -33.52 -16.40
C THR A 172 -5.72 -33.09 -17.76
N GLY A 173 -6.54 -32.03 -17.81
CA GLY A 173 -7.06 -31.45 -19.05
C GLY A 173 -6.05 -30.59 -19.82
N TRP A 174 -4.97 -30.13 -19.17
CA TRP A 174 -4.00 -29.23 -19.78
C TRP A 174 -2.94 -30.00 -20.58
N ALA A 175 -2.70 -29.64 -21.85
CA ALA A 175 -1.64 -30.26 -22.63
C ALA A 175 -0.25 -29.83 -22.12
N ASP A 176 -0.02 -28.51 -22.00
CA ASP A 176 1.21 -27.92 -21.48
C ASP A 176 0.90 -26.62 -20.72
N PRO A 177 0.90 -26.63 -19.37
CA PRO A 177 0.61 -25.43 -18.59
C PRO A 177 1.86 -24.56 -18.35
N SER A 178 3.01 -24.89 -18.94
CA SER A 178 4.26 -24.15 -18.73
C SER A 178 4.13 -22.70 -19.21
N GLY A 179 4.52 -21.74 -18.37
CA GLY A 179 4.28 -20.31 -18.61
C GLY A 179 2.96 -19.81 -18.05
N GLY A 180 2.08 -20.72 -17.58
CA GLY A 180 0.93 -20.42 -16.74
C GLY A 180 1.32 -19.63 -15.49
N THR A 181 0.40 -18.84 -14.95
CA THR A 181 0.59 -18.12 -13.68
C THR A 181 -0.48 -18.50 -12.68
N ILE A 182 -0.07 -18.91 -11.49
CA ILE A 182 -0.94 -19.08 -10.32
C ILE A 182 -0.94 -17.78 -9.55
N HIS A 183 -2.13 -17.22 -9.31
CA HIS A 183 -2.33 -16.11 -8.38
C HIS A 183 -3.06 -16.64 -7.16
N ALA A 184 -2.58 -16.30 -5.97
CA ALA A 184 -3.21 -16.71 -4.73
C ALA A 184 -3.13 -15.60 -3.71
N MET A 185 -4.17 -15.44 -2.89
CA MET A 185 -4.02 -14.59 -1.71
C MET A 185 -3.00 -15.18 -0.76
N HIS A 186 -2.34 -14.32 0.01
CA HIS A 186 -1.58 -14.70 1.18
C HIS A 186 -2.45 -15.58 2.11
N LYS A 187 -1.86 -16.54 2.82
CA LYS A 187 -2.60 -17.48 3.70
C LYS A 187 -3.56 -16.78 4.67
N SER A 188 -3.16 -15.63 5.21
CA SER A 188 -3.97 -14.75 6.07
C SER A 188 -4.57 -13.53 5.36
N ARG A 189 -4.54 -13.49 4.02
CA ARG A 189 -5.07 -12.40 3.17
C ARG A 189 -4.42 -11.02 3.35
N TRP A 190 -3.14 -10.97 3.71
CA TRP A 190 -2.38 -9.72 3.86
C TRP A 190 -1.75 -9.19 2.55
N GLY A 191 -2.12 -9.77 1.41
CA GLY A 191 -1.53 -9.46 0.11
C GLY A 191 -1.72 -10.62 -0.88
N GLY A 192 -0.99 -10.56 -1.99
CA GLY A 192 -1.01 -11.58 -3.05
C GLY A 192 0.31 -12.34 -3.17
N TYR A 193 0.23 -13.55 -3.69
CA TYR A 193 1.35 -14.37 -4.12
C TYR A 193 1.15 -14.78 -5.57
N HIS A 194 2.27 -14.87 -6.28
CA HIS A 194 2.28 -15.20 -7.69
C HIS A 194 3.36 -16.24 -7.98
N TYR A 195 3.00 -17.25 -8.77
CA TYR A 195 3.89 -18.36 -9.14
C TYR A 195 3.80 -18.62 -10.63
N ARG A 196 4.95 -18.81 -11.26
CA ARG A 196 5.06 -19.25 -12.65
C ARG A 196 5.04 -20.78 -12.69
N ILE A 197 4.13 -21.34 -13.47
CA ILE A 197 4.06 -22.78 -13.74
C ILE A 197 5.22 -23.16 -14.66
N THR A 198 5.98 -24.18 -14.25
CA THR A 198 7.13 -24.73 -14.98
C THR A 198 6.79 -26.01 -15.75
N GLY A 199 5.61 -26.59 -15.50
CA GLY A 199 5.11 -27.76 -16.20
C GLY A 199 4.29 -28.68 -15.29
N LYS A 200 4.39 -29.99 -15.56
CA LYS A 200 3.81 -31.06 -14.74
C LYS A 200 4.86 -32.13 -14.45
N ASP A 201 4.79 -32.74 -13.28
CA ASP A 201 5.63 -33.90 -12.95
C ASP A 201 5.08 -35.22 -13.55
N ALA A 202 5.79 -36.33 -13.30
CA ALA A 202 5.39 -37.65 -13.80
C ALA A 202 4.08 -38.16 -13.19
N GLN A 203 3.63 -37.57 -12.08
CA GLN A 203 2.37 -37.88 -11.41
C GLN A 203 1.23 -36.97 -11.89
N GLY A 204 1.52 -35.97 -12.73
CA GLY A 204 0.55 -34.99 -13.23
C GLY A 204 0.29 -33.83 -12.27
N GLU A 205 1.09 -33.66 -11.23
CA GLU A 205 1.04 -32.49 -10.35
C GLU A 205 1.70 -31.29 -11.04
N VAL A 206 1.13 -30.10 -10.86
CA VAL A 206 1.65 -28.86 -11.43
C VAL A 206 2.93 -28.46 -10.70
N THR A 207 4.01 -28.24 -11.43
CA THR A 207 5.27 -27.71 -10.88
C THR A 207 5.35 -26.21 -11.12
N TYR A 208 5.87 -25.46 -10.15
CA TYR A 208 5.91 -23.99 -10.21
C TYR A 208 7.03 -23.39 -9.35
N GLU A 209 7.38 -22.14 -9.64
CA GLU A 209 8.32 -21.31 -8.87
C GLU A 209 7.74 -19.92 -8.64
N GLY A 210 8.06 -19.27 -7.52
CA GLY A 210 7.45 -17.99 -7.18
C GLY A 210 7.22 -17.80 -5.69
N GLY A 211 6.27 -16.91 -5.38
CA GLY A 211 5.79 -16.68 -4.03
C GLY A 211 6.59 -15.64 -3.24
N TRP A 212 7.39 -14.79 -3.88
CA TRP A 212 8.23 -13.80 -3.19
C TRP A 212 7.57 -12.41 -3.01
N GLN A 213 6.37 -12.19 -3.54
CA GLN A 213 5.72 -10.86 -3.62
C GLN A 213 5.21 -10.28 -2.31
N ASN A 214 5.28 -11.04 -1.22
CA ASN A 214 4.93 -10.58 0.11
C ASN A 214 6.13 -10.80 1.02
N ASN A 215 6.58 -9.77 1.72
CA ASN A 215 7.76 -9.87 2.57
C ASN A 215 7.54 -10.82 3.78
N ARG A 216 6.29 -11.12 4.09
CA ARG A 216 5.91 -12.08 5.12
C ARG A 216 5.53 -13.43 4.53
N GLN A 217 6.54 -14.27 4.35
CA GLN A 217 6.43 -15.56 3.65
C GLN A 217 5.64 -16.63 4.44
N MET A 218 4.34 -16.78 4.16
CA MET A 218 3.47 -17.83 4.73
C MET A 218 2.79 -18.74 3.71
N GLY A 219 2.98 -18.48 2.42
CA GLY A 219 2.45 -19.27 1.31
C GLY A 219 0.97 -19.02 0.98
N MET A 220 0.47 -19.78 0.00
CA MET A 220 -0.85 -19.58 -0.59
C MET A 220 -2.01 -19.83 0.38
N HIS A 221 -3.06 -19.02 0.28
CA HIS A 221 -4.38 -19.34 0.83
C HIS A 221 -4.88 -20.69 0.30
N GLN A 222 -5.66 -21.44 1.08
CA GLN A 222 -6.13 -22.78 0.69
C GLN A 222 -7.19 -22.81 -0.42
N SER A 223 -7.79 -21.66 -0.75
CA SER A 223 -8.99 -21.60 -1.59
C SER A 223 -9.07 -20.37 -2.50
N GLN A 224 -8.54 -19.23 -2.06
CA GLN A 224 -8.52 -17.99 -2.85
C GLN A 224 -7.34 -18.01 -3.83
N ARG A 225 -7.50 -18.78 -4.90
CA ARG A 225 -6.51 -19.01 -5.96
C ARG A 225 -7.18 -18.88 -7.33
N MET A 226 -6.43 -18.44 -8.32
CA MET A 226 -6.77 -18.55 -9.74
C MET A 226 -5.54 -18.98 -10.51
N VAL A 227 -5.75 -19.50 -11.72
CA VAL A 227 -4.70 -19.72 -12.71
C VAL A 227 -5.02 -18.92 -13.96
N GLU A 228 -4.01 -18.41 -14.65
CA GLU A 228 -4.14 -17.81 -15.97
C GLU A 228 -3.00 -18.25 -16.89
N ASN A 229 -3.12 -17.91 -18.17
CA ASN A 229 -2.17 -18.26 -19.24
C ASN A 229 -2.08 -19.76 -19.53
N VAL A 230 -3.24 -20.44 -19.54
CA VAL A 230 -3.36 -21.84 -19.94
C VAL A 230 -4.37 -21.91 -21.07
N PHE A 231 -3.98 -22.50 -22.20
CA PHE A 231 -4.80 -22.52 -23.41
C PHE A 231 -6.16 -23.17 -23.20
N GLU A 232 -6.22 -24.27 -22.44
CA GLU A 232 -7.47 -25.00 -22.20
C GLU A 232 -8.44 -24.27 -21.26
N GLU A 233 -8.01 -23.19 -20.60
CA GLU A 233 -8.88 -22.30 -19.83
C GLU A 233 -9.34 -21.08 -20.67
N LEU A 234 -9.10 -21.08 -22.00
CA LEU A 234 -9.67 -20.10 -22.94
C LEU A 234 -11.10 -20.51 -23.29
N ASP A 235 -12.07 -20.10 -22.46
CA ASP A 235 -13.44 -20.59 -22.58
C ASP A 235 -14.53 -19.51 -22.44
N ALA A 236 -14.14 -18.26 -22.15
CA ALA A 236 -15.07 -17.14 -22.05
C ALA A 236 -14.80 -16.00 -23.07
N PRO A 237 -15.85 -15.26 -23.50
CA PRO A 237 -15.68 -14.08 -24.32
C PRO A 237 -14.76 -13.03 -23.68
N GLY A 238 -13.90 -12.43 -24.48
CA GLY A 238 -12.87 -11.48 -24.05
C GLY A 238 -11.57 -12.13 -23.56
N GLU A 239 -11.49 -13.46 -23.55
CA GLU A 239 -10.26 -14.16 -23.18
C GLU A 239 -9.30 -14.39 -24.35
N TRP A 240 -8.00 -14.41 -24.06
CA TRP A 240 -6.94 -14.68 -25.04
C TRP A 240 -5.81 -15.55 -24.49
N PHE A 241 -5.07 -16.19 -25.39
CA PHE A 241 -3.85 -16.95 -25.08
C PHE A 241 -2.83 -16.76 -26.21
N HIS A 242 -1.55 -16.58 -25.88
CA HIS A 242 -0.48 -16.53 -26.88
C HIS A 242 0.43 -17.75 -26.76
N ASP A 243 0.47 -18.56 -27.81
CA ASP A 243 1.44 -19.63 -27.94
C ASP A 243 2.72 -19.09 -28.54
N ALA A 244 3.70 -18.79 -27.68
CA ALA A 244 5.01 -18.31 -28.09
C ALA A 244 5.78 -19.33 -28.97
N LYS A 245 5.54 -20.64 -28.80
CA LYS A 245 6.26 -21.69 -29.57
C LYS A 245 5.83 -21.70 -31.02
N SER A 246 4.53 -21.53 -31.27
CA SER A 246 3.98 -21.46 -32.63
C SER A 246 3.80 -20.03 -33.15
N SER A 247 4.09 -19.01 -32.33
CA SER A 247 3.85 -17.58 -32.61
C SER A 247 2.40 -17.35 -33.04
N THR A 248 1.46 -17.88 -32.26
CA THR A 248 0.02 -17.81 -32.55
C THR A 248 -0.72 -17.15 -31.40
N LEU A 249 -1.46 -16.09 -31.69
CA LEU A 249 -2.38 -15.46 -30.76
C LEU A 249 -3.78 -16.06 -30.97
N TYR A 250 -4.38 -16.54 -29.89
CA TYR A 250 -5.76 -17.03 -29.84
C TYR A 250 -6.60 -16.03 -29.04
N TYR A 251 -7.81 -15.75 -29.51
CA TYR A 251 -8.72 -14.83 -28.86
C TYR A 251 -10.17 -15.26 -29.07
N MET A 252 -10.98 -15.24 -28.02
CA MET A 252 -12.42 -15.42 -28.09
C MET A 252 -13.08 -14.03 -28.03
N PRO A 253 -13.51 -13.44 -29.16
CA PRO A 253 -14.11 -12.11 -29.16
C PRO A 253 -15.46 -12.08 -28.45
N ASP A 254 -15.74 -10.97 -27.78
CA ASP A 254 -17.11 -10.60 -27.43
C ASP A 254 -17.96 -10.46 -28.71
N ALA A 255 -19.26 -10.78 -28.62
CA ALA A 255 -20.17 -10.71 -29.77
C ALA A 255 -20.24 -9.33 -30.44
N SER A 256 -19.89 -8.26 -29.72
CA SER A 256 -19.83 -6.89 -30.24
C SER A 256 -18.57 -6.56 -31.05
N ILE A 257 -17.55 -7.43 -31.07
CA ILE A 257 -16.25 -7.14 -31.68
C ILE A 257 -16.17 -7.67 -33.12
N ASP A 258 -15.99 -6.75 -34.07
CA ASP A 258 -15.61 -7.07 -35.46
C ASP A 258 -14.07 -7.09 -35.59
N LEU A 259 -13.48 -8.29 -35.58
CA LEU A 259 -12.02 -8.48 -35.66
C LEU A 259 -11.39 -7.95 -36.93
N ALA A 260 -12.14 -7.86 -38.04
CA ALA A 260 -11.60 -7.34 -39.31
C ALA A 260 -11.35 -5.82 -39.25
N LYS A 261 -11.97 -5.11 -38.31
CA LYS A 261 -11.80 -3.66 -38.09
C LYS A 261 -11.13 -3.33 -36.77
N ALA A 262 -10.83 -4.34 -35.95
CA ALA A 262 -10.31 -4.14 -34.62
C ALA A 262 -8.89 -3.56 -34.64
N VAL A 263 -8.65 -2.60 -33.74
CA VAL A 263 -7.28 -2.19 -33.39
C VAL A 263 -6.77 -3.18 -32.35
N VAL A 264 -5.72 -3.93 -32.70
CA VAL A 264 -5.09 -4.92 -31.82
C VAL A 264 -3.75 -4.38 -31.34
N GLU A 265 -3.57 -4.31 -30.03
CA GLU A 265 -2.35 -3.79 -29.40
C GLU A 265 -1.86 -4.72 -28.30
N VAL A 266 -0.54 -4.82 -28.15
CA VAL A 266 0.11 -5.62 -27.10
C VAL A 266 1.15 -4.80 -26.36
N VAL A 267 1.48 -5.15 -25.11
CA VAL A 267 2.39 -4.35 -24.27
C VAL A 267 3.78 -4.97 -24.15
N ARG A 268 4.83 -4.14 -24.25
CA ARG A 268 6.24 -4.61 -24.25
C ARG A 268 7.15 -3.91 -23.24
N LEU A 269 6.94 -2.64 -22.94
CA LEU A 269 7.82 -1.88 -22.04
C LEU A 269 7.33 -1.92 -20.59
N ARG A 270 8.25 -2.05 -19.63
CA ARG A 270 7.93 -1.87 -18.19
C ARG A 270 7.81 -0.40 -17.82
N HIS A 271 8.75 0.41 -18.32
CA HIS A 271 8.81 1.85 -18.09
C HIS A 271 8.51 2.57 -19.40
N LEU A 272 7.74 3.65 -19.33
CA LEU A 272 7.49 4.54 -20.46
C LEU A 272 8.48 5.71 -20.42
N VAL A 273 8.70 6.26 -19.22
CA VAL A 273 9.60 7.38 -18.98
C VAL A 273 10.53 7.06 -17.81
N GLU A 274 11.83 7.28 -18.00
CA GLU A 274 12.84 7.24 -16.95
C GLU A 274 13.49 8.62 -16.83
N ILE A 275 13.55 9.19 -15.64
CA ILE A 275 14.23 10.47 -15.36
C ILE A 275 15.31 10.20 -14.33
N TYR A 276 16.54 10.00 -14.81
CA TYR A 276 17.65 9.51 -14.00
C TYR A 276 18.77 10.54 -13.92
N GLY A 277 19.08 10.98 -12.70
CA GLY A 277 20.27 11.75 -12.40
C GLY A 277 21.55 10.94 -12.59
N ASP A 278 22.69 11.64 -12.62
CA ASP A 278 24.00 11.00 -12.64
C ASP A 278 24.31 10.43 -11.26
N LEU A 279 24.84 9.21 -11.26
CA LEU A 279 25.28 8.50 -10.07
C LEU A 279 26.81 8.48 -9.99
N LYS A 280 27.35 8.51 -8.78
CA LYS A 280 28.76 8.28 -8.49
C LYS A 280 29.19 6.91 -9.03
N GLN A 281 30.30 6.88 -9.76
CA GLN A 281 30.85 5.65 -10.33
C GLN A 281 32.02 5.10 -9.49
N PRO A 282 32.13 3.77 -9.34
CA PRO A 282 31.16 2.74 -9.76
C PRO A 282 29.85 2.82 -8.94
N VAL A 283 28.71 2.59 -9.58
CA VAL A 283 27.43 2.45 -8.85
C VAL A 283 27.51 1.23 -7.97
N ALA A 284 27.26 1.44 -6.70
CA ALA A 284 27.26 0.39 -5.71
C ALA A 284 26.04 -0.54 -5.97
N THR A 285 26.24 -1.86 -5.97
CA THR A 285 25.24 -2.90 -6.23
C THR A 285 24.73 -3.56 -4.95
N MET A 286 23.41 -3.59 -4.78
CA MET A 286 22.76 -4.40 -3.74
C MET A 286 22.69 -5.86 -4.18
N LYS A 287 23.18 -6.79 -3.33
CA LYS A 287 22.92 -8.23 -3.51
C LYS A 287 22.02 -8.72 -2.38
N ILE A 288 20.81 -9.16 -2.74
CA ILE A 288 19.91 -9.94 -1.87
C ILE A 288 20.13 -11.43 -2.26
N PRO A 289 20.97 -12.19 -1.52
CA PRO A 289 21.38 -13.53 -1.92
C PRO A 289 20.29 -14.62 -1.96
N ASP A 290 19.02 -14.33 -1.67
CA ASP A 290 17.92 -15.29 -1.74
C ASP A 290 16.56 -14.53 -1.77
N PRO A 291 15.58 -14.86 -2.64
CA PRO A 291 14.21 -14.29 -2.57
C PRO A 291 13.41 -14.68 -1.32
N GLY A 292 14.01 -15.42 -0.37
CA GLY A 292 13.34 -16.05 0.78
C GLY A 292 13.43 -15.34 2.15
N ASN A 293 13.66 -14.02 2.20
CA ASN A 293 13.64 -13.20 3.43
C ASN A 293 14.48 -13.70 4.62
N LYS A 294 15.46 -14.55 4.33
CA LYS A 294 16.63 -14.79 5.17
C LYS A 294 17.78 -14.24 4.36
N ILE A 295 18.39 -13.15 4.82
CA ILE A 295 19.51 -12.54 4.10
C ILE A 295 20.83 -12.85 4.82
N PRO A 296 21.35 -14.09 4.77
CA PRO A 296 22.76 -14.31 5.05
C PRO A 296 23.53 -13.77 3.84
N ASN A 297 24.32 -12.70 4.03
CA ASN A 297 25.15 -12.00 3.03
C ASN A 297 24.50 -10.81 2.29
N LEU A 298 23.71 -9.97 2.99
CA LEU A 298 23.27 -8.69 2.43
C LEU A 298 24.47 -7.78 2.19
N ILE A 299 24.65 -7.35 0.94
CA ILE A 299 25.53 -6.22 0.61
C ILE A 299 24.63 -5.02 0.36
N LEU A 300 24.66 -4.04 1.28
CA LEU A 300 24.00 -2.74 1.13
C LEU A 300 24.97 -1.75 0.55
N GLU A 301 24.61 -1.23 -0.60
CA GLU A 301 25.48 -0.41 -1.43
C GLU A 301 24.64 0.75 -1.96
N THR A 302 25.08 1.98 -1.68
CA THR A 302 24.33 3.22 -1.95
C THR A 302 24.61 3.71 -3.37
N PRO A 303 23.61 3.78 -4.27
CA PRO A 303 23.71 4.66 -5.42
C PRO A 303 23.71 6.10 -4.90
N GLU A 304 24.82 6.81 -5.02
CA GLU A 304 24.92 8.22 -4.61
C GLU A 304 24.67 9.11 -5.83
N THR A 305 23.63 9.92 -5.78
CA THR A 305 23.29 10.91 -6.81
C THR A 305 24.29 12.06 -6.73
N VAL A 306 25.01 12.31 -7.83
CA VAL A 306 26.00 13.40 -7.93
C VAL A 306 25.50 14.58 -8.75
N LYS A 307 24.51 14.36 -9.62
CA LYS A 307 23.86 15.43 -10.39
C LYS A 307 22.41 15.06 -10.66
N SER A 308 21.47 15.88 -10.20
CA SER A 308 20.05 15.64 -10.40
C SER A 308 19.55 16.10 -11.77
N VAL A 309 18.50 15.46 -12.27
CA VAL A 309 17.67 16.01 -13.35
C VAL A 309 16.68 16.98 -12.74
N GLN A 310 16.51 18.16 -13.34
CA GLN A 310 15.72 19.23 -12.71
C GLN A 310 14.71 19.87 -13.65
N GLN A 311 13.60 20.36 -13.09
CA GLN A 311 12.70 21.33 -13.73
C GLN A 311 12.09 20.83 -15.05
N ILE A 312 11.66 19.57 -15.08
CA ILE A 312 10.90 18.98 -16.19
C ILE A 312 9.43 18.84 -15.77
N GLN A 313 8.52 19.20 -16.68
CA GLN A 313 7.08 19.15 -16.45
C GLN A 313 6.39 18.30 -17.52
N PHE A 314 5.51 17.40 -17.10
CA PHE A 314 4.59 16.65 -17.96
C PHE A 314 3.16 17.12 -17.71
N GLN A 315 2.47 17.55 -18.76
CA GLN A 315 1.15 18.18 -18.66
C GLN A 315 0.12 17.54 -19.60
N GLY A 316 -0.97 17.02 -19.03
CA GLY A 316 -2.11 16.60 -19.84
C GLY A 316 -1.92 15.33 -20.67
N ILE A 317 -0.81 14.61 -20.48
CA ILE A 317 -0.47 13.41 -21.25
C ILE A 317 -1.18 12.19 -20.66
N ARG A 318 -1.62 11.26 -21.52
CA ARG A 318 -2.09 9.94 -21.08
C ARG A 318 -0.94 8.94 -21.19
N PHE A 319 -0.58 8.28 -20.10
CA PHE A 319 0.36 7.18 -20.03
C PHE A 319 -0.42 5.86 -19.96
N ALA A 320 -0.16 4.94 -20.89
CA ALA A 320 -0.85 3.66 -20.96
C ALA A 320 0.05 2.53 -21.48
N GLY A 321 -0.31 1.27 -21.20
CA GLY A 321 0.38 0.12 -21.77
C GLY A 321 1.82 -0.03 -21.26
N ALA A 322 1.96 -0.29 -19.95
CA ALA A 322 3.20 -0.77 -19.32
C ALA A 322 3.04 -2.23 -18.88
N ARG A 323 4.08 -3.06 -18.97
CA ARG A 323 4.04 -4.50 -18.65
C ARG A 323 3.69 -4.75 -17.19
N ARG A 324 3.15 -5.94 -16.90
CA ARG A 324 2.94 -6.41 -15.54
C ARG A 324 4.27 -6.74 -14.86
N THR A 325 4.39 -6.34 -13.60
CA THR A 325 5.66 -6.41 -12.84
C THR A 325 5.61 -7.36 -11.65
N PHE A 326 4.48 -8.01 -11.40
CA PHE A 326 4.25 -8.82 -10.19
C PHE A 326 5.26 -9.96 -9.99
N MET A 327 5.85 -10.53 -11.04
CA MET A 327 6.92 -11.54 -10.88
C MET A 327 8.29 -10.92 -10.53
N ASP A 328 8.48 -9.63 -10.77
CA ASP A 328 9.68 -8.87 -10.43
C ASP A 328 9.58 -8.20 -9.04
N THR A 329 8.41 -8.25 -8.41
CA THR A 329 8.12 -7.73 -7.06
C THR A 329 8.82 -8.58 -5.99
N LYS A 330 10.11 -8.35 -5.78
CA LYS A 330 11.02 -9.16 -4.94
C LYS A 330 11.67 -8.38 -3.81
N GLU A 331 11.68 -7.05 -3.91
CA GLU A 331 12.46 -6.21 -3.02
C GLU A 331 11.65 -5.91 -1.74
N PRO A 332 12.09 -6.35 -0.55
CA PRO A 332 11.36 -6.14 0.69
C PRO A 332 11.48 -4.72 1.20
N LEU A 333 10.37 -4.09 1.61
CA LEU A 333 10.38 -2.76 2.23
C LEU A 333 10.64 -2.87 3.74
N LEU A 334 11.92 -2.98 4.11
CA LEU A 334 12.36 -3.17 5.50
C LEU A 334 11.57 -4.29 6.20
N GLN A 335 11.10 -4.10 7.43
CA GLN A 335 10.31 -5.09 8.17
C GLN A 335 8.80 -4.98 7.93
N SER A 336 8.35 -4.15 6.99
CA SER A 336 6.95 -4.16 6.55
C SER A 336 6.61 -5.50 5.89
N ASP A 337 5.32 -5.78 5.72
CA ASP A 337 4.92 -6.98 4.99
C ASP A 337 5.06 -6.81 3.46
N TRP A 338 5.40 -5.61 2.97
CA TRP A 338 5.45 -5.26 1.54
C TRP A 338 6.75 -5.72 0.86
N ALA A 339 6.60 -6.26 -0.35
CA ALA A 339 7.66 -6.27 -1.35
C ALA A 339 7.25 -5.40 -2.55
N ILE A 340 8.23 -4.89 -3.30
CA ILE A 340 7.99 -4.04 -4.47
C ILE A 340 8.80 -4.50 -5.68
N TYR A 341 8.32 -4.14 -6.86
CA TYR A 341 9.16 -3.86 -8.01
C TYR A 341 9.62 -2.40 -7.93
N ARG A 342 10.93 -2.15 -7.86
CA ARG A 342 11.50 -0.79 -7.82
C ARG A 342 11.53 -0.17 -9.22
N GLY A 343 10.36 0.26 -9.67
CA GLY A 343 10.13 0.87 -10.97
C GLY A 343 8.64 1.11 -11.23
N GLY A 344 8.35 1.86 -12.29
CA GLY A 344 6.98 2.21 -12.70
C GLY A 344 6.91 2.77 -14.11
N ALA A 345 5.71 3.02 -14.63
CA ALA A 345 5.54 3.59 -15.96
C ALA A 345 6.28 4.93 -16.12
N VAL A 346 6.33 5.75 -15.06
CA VAL A 346 7.22 6.90 -14.92
C VAL A 346 8.11 6.67 -13.69
N HIS A 347 9.43 6.58 -13.90
CA HIS A 347 10.40 6.31 -12.83
C HIS A 347 11.34 7.50 -12.64
N LEU A 348 11.31 8.10 -11.45
CA LEU A 348 12.13 9.25 -11.04
C LEU A 348 13.24 8.78 -10.11
N ARG A 349 14.51 8.98 -10.48
CA ARG A 349 15.67 8.69 -9.62
C ARG A 349 16.70 9.80 -9.72
N GLY A 350 17.10 10.39 -8.59
CA GLY A 350 18.06 11.49 -8.61
C GLY A 350 17.47 12.74 -9.27
N THR A 351 16.29 13.18 -8.83
CA THR A 351 15.57 14.31 -9.47
C THR A 351 15.20 15.41 -8.50
N GLU A 352 15.04 16.63 -9.01
CA GLU A 352 14.53 17.77 -8.26
C GLU A 352 13.48 18.54 -9.07
N HIS A 353 12.39 18.98 -8.44
CA HIS A 353 11.39 19.84 -9.09
C HIS A 353 10.78 19.23 -10.37
N ILE A 354 10.51 17.91 -10.36
CA ILE A 354 9.77 17.25 -11.44
C ILE A 354 8.28 17.42 -11.20
N THR A 355 7.55 17.92 -12.19
CA THR A 355 6.09 18.09 -12.10
C THR A 355 5.38 17.16 -13.07
N ILE A 356 4.42 16.39 -12.57
CA ILE A 356 3.51 15.56 -13.35
C ILE A 356 2.11 16.06 -13.03
N GLU A 357 1.49 16.76 -13.98
CA GLU A 357 0.22 17.42 -13.72
C GLU A 357 -0.83 17.23 -14.80
N ASN A 358 -2.08 17.08 -14.36
CA ASN A 358 -3.24 16.92 -15.23
C ASN A 358 -3.14 15.73 -16.21
N CYS A 359 -2.26 14.76 -15.93
CA CYS A 359 -2.04 13.56 -16.74
C CYS A 359 -3.03 12.46 -16.36
N ASP A 360 -3.12 11.45 -17.22
CA ASP A 360 -3.94 10.24 -17.00
C ASP A 360 -3.04 9.01 -17.05
N PHE A 361 -3.05 8.18 -16.01
CA PHE A 361 -2.31 6.93 -15.88
C PHE A 361 -3.29 5.78 -15.88
N GLU A 362 -3.45 5.11 -17.01
CA GLU A 362 -4.51 4.13 -17.21
C GLU A 362 -4.01 2.82 -17.79
N GLU A 363 -4.53 1.70 -17.27
CA GLU A 363 -4.24 0.35 -17.80
C GLU A 363 -2.73 0.03 -17.81
N LEU A 364 -2.03 0.40 -16.73
CA LEU A 364 -0.62 0.09 -16.54
C LEU A 364 -0.49 -1.24 -15.79
N GLY A 365 0.44 -2.10 -16.19
CA GLY A 365 0.58 -3.43 -15.58
C GLY A 365 1.27 -3.45 -14.21
N GLY A 366 1.94 -2.37 -13.80
CA GLY A 366 2.71 -2.26 -12.57
C GLY A 366 2.44 -0.95 -11.83
N ASN A 367 3.47 -0.38 -11.19
CA ASN A 367 3.34 0.94 -10.55
C ASN A 367 3.21 2.04 -11.61
N ALA A 368 2.43 3.09 -11.34
CA ALA A 368 2.29 4.20 -12.29
C ALA A 368 3.44 5.20 -12.17
N VAL A 369 3.60 5.88 -11.03
CA VAL A 369 4.73 6.78 -10.75
C VAL A 369 5.56 6.23 -9.60
N PHE A 370 6.85 6.00 -9.86
CA PHE A 370 7.79 5.49 -8.85
C PHE A 370 8.89 6.51 -8.59
N VAL A 371 9.02 6.97 -7.34
CA VAL A 371 9.97 7.99 -6.88
C VAL A 371 11.02 7.33 -5.99
N ASP A 372 12.25 7.26 -6.49
CA ASP A 372 13.29 6.33 -6.04
C ASP A 372 14.57 7.02 -5.58
N GLY A 373 15.04 6.72 -4.37
CA GLY A 373 16.30 7.26 -3.85
C GLY A 373 16.25 8.79 -3.74
N TYR A 374 17.37 9.49 -3.97
CA TYR A 374 17.39 10.95 -3.92
C TYR A 374 16.33 11.59 -4.83
N ASN A 375 15.34 12.24 -4.23
CA ASN A 375 14.34 13.06 -4.93
C ASN A 375 13.91 14.23 -4.05
N ARG A 376 13.81 15.44 -4.60
CA ARG A 376 13.31 16.63 -3.86
C ARG A 376 12.23 17.36 -4.65
N HIS A 377 11.18 17.79 -3.96
CA HIS A 377 10.19 18.72 -4.54
C HIS A 377 9.49 18.22 -5.80
N SER A 378 9.32 16.89 -5.95
CA SER A 378 8.48 16.35 -7.01
C SER A 378 7.00 16.64 -6.70
N VAL A 379 6.25 17.06 -7.72
CA VAL A 379 4.82 17.40 -7.62
C VAL A 379 4.03 16.48 -8.54
N ILE A 380 3.09 15.73 -7.97
CA ILE A 380 2.18 14.84 -8.69
C ILE A 380 0.77 15.35 -8.42
N ARG A 381 0.19 16.10 -9.36
CA ARG A 381 -1.04 16.87 -9.11
C ARG A 381 -2.10 16.82 -10.19
N GLY A 382 -3.38 16.77 -9.82
CA GLY A 382 -4.47 16.91 -10.79
C GLY A 382 -4.62 15.69 -11.71
N ASN A 383 -3.99 14.55 -11.39
CA ASN A 383 -3.91 13.39 -12.26
C ASN A 383 -5.06 12.41 -12.02
N LEU A 384 -5.39 11.64 -13.05
CA LEU A 384 -6.24 10.45 -12.95
C LEU A 384 -5.35 9.20 -12.94
N PHE A 385 -5.56 8.31 -11.98
CA PHE A 385 -4.98 6.97 -11.96
C PHE A 385 -6.10 5.95 -11.97
N LYS A 386 -6.09 5.03 -12.95
CA LYS A 386 -7.19 4.09 -13.13
C LYS A 386 -6.74 2.74 -13.67
N ASN A 387 -7.19 1.65 -13.04
CA ASN A 387 -6.94 0.28 -13.49
C ASN A 387 -5.44 -0.09 -13.56
N ASN A 388 -4.64 0.41 -12.62
CA ASN A 388 -3.21 0.10 -12.58
C ASN A 388 -2.92 -1.21 -11.81
N GLY A 389 -1.93 -1.96 -12.28
CA GLY A 389 -1.64 -3.32 -11.82
C GLY A 389 -1.07 -3.39 -10.41
N ALA A 390 -0.36 -2.34 -9.98
CA ALA A 390 0.22 -2.20 -8.64
C ALA A 390 -0.14 -0.83 -8.02
N SER A 391 0.80 -0.15 -7.36
CA SER A 391 0.53 1.12 -6.67
C SER A 391 0.52 2.31 -7.65
N ASP A 392 -0.32 3.32 -7.40
CA ASP A 392 -0.39 4.48 -8.30
C ASP A 392 0.81 5.40 -8.11
N VAL A 393 1.13 5.77 -6.87
CA VAL A 393 2.32 6.55 -6.53
C VAL A 393 3.10 5.84 -5.43
N ALA A 394 4.38 5.54 -5.69
CA ALA A 394 5.27 4.92 -4.71
C ALA A 394 6.51 5.78 -4.46
N PHE A 395 6.78 6.12 -3.19
CA PHE A 395 8.02 6.74 -2.74
C PHE A 395 8.85 5.69 -2.01
N THR A 396 10.09 5.47 -2.44
CA THR A 396 10.97 4.48 -1.82
C THR A 396 12.42 4.94 -1.83
N GLY A 397 12.99 5.19 -0.65
CA GLY A 397 14.41 5.47 -0.49
C GLY A 397 15.31 4.25 -0.63
N SER A 398 16.60 4.49 -0.48
CA SER A 398 17.63 3.47 -0.44
C SER A 398 17.75 2.86 0.96
N PHE A 399 17.89 1.53 1.04
CA PHE A 399 18.19 0.87 2.31
C PHE A 399 19.49 1.36 2.95
N ALA A 400 20.42 1.87 2.14
CA ALA A 400 21.67 2.39 2.65
C ALA A 400 21.56 3.80 3.25
N ALA A 401 20.43 4.49 3.03
CA ALA A 401 20.06 5.69 3.78
C ALA A 401 19.54 5.33 5.19
N VAL A 402 19.11 4.08 5.41
CA VAL A 402 18.61 3.58 6.70
C VAL A 402 19.75 3.11 7.59
N ARG A 403 19.68 3.47 8.86
CA ARG A 403 20.62 3.03 9.89
C ARG A 403 20.16 1.68 10.44
N SER A 404 21.08 0.74 10.61
CA SER A 404 20.80 -0.63 11.10
C SER A 404 19.51 -1.26 10.51
N PRO A 405 19.37 -1.31 9.16
CA PRO A 405 18.13 -1.78 8.53
C PRO A 405 17.88 -3.26 8.77
N ARG A 406 16.59 -3.62 8.88
CA ARG A 406 16.10 -5.00 9.03
C ARG A 406 15.01 -5.27 8.01
N PHE A 407 14.87 -6.53 7.59
CA PHE A 407 14.11 -6.88 6.37
C PHE A 407 13.01 -7.92 6.55
N SER A 408 12.85 -8.51 7.73
CA SER A 408 11.81 -9.51 7.97
C SER A 408 11.16 -9.29 9.32
N TYR A 409 9.86 -9.57 9.41
CA TYR A 409 9.10 -9.55 10.66
C TYR A 409 9.81 -10.32 11.77
N LEU A 410 10.40 -11.48 11.44
CA LEU A 410 11.05 -12.40 12.40
C LEU A 410 12.51 -12.06 12.73
N THR A 411 13.07 -11.01 12.13
CA THR A 411 14.46 -10.63 12.39
C THR A 411 14.61 -10.10 13.81
N MET A 412 15.47 -10.74 14.60
CA MET A 412 15.82 -10.26 15.95
C MET A 412 16.42 -8.85 15.88
N PRO A 413 16.10 -7.96 16.84
CA PRO A 413 16.77 -6.68 16.95
C PRO A 413 18.27 -6.88 17.22
N HIS A 414 19.08 -5.94 16.74
CA HIS A 414 20.49 -5.83 17.10
C HIS A 414 20.64 -5.70 18.61
N SER A 415 21.82 -6.01 19.16
CA SER A 415 22.07 -5.64 20.55
C SER A 415 22.18 -4.11 20.67
N LEU A 416 21.97 -3.60 21.88
CA LEU A 416 22.00 -2.16 22.12
C LEU A 416 23.39 -1.54 21.84
N ASP A 417 24.47 -2.30 22.01
CA ASP A 417 25.85 -1.92 21.72
C ASP A 417 26.22 -1.97 20.23
N GLU A 418 25.46 -2.70 19.40
CA GLU A 418 25.69 -2.83 17.95
C GLU A 418 24.83 -1.90 17.11
N VAL A 419 23.67 -1.46 17.62
CA VAL A 419 22.76 -0.59 16.87
C VAL A 419 23.34 0.83 16.71
N ASP A 420 23.24 1.38 15.50
CA ASP A 420 23.52 2.79 15.25
C ASP A 420 22.39 3.64 15.86
N ARG A 421 22.74 4.51 16.82
CA ARG A 421 21.79 5.33 17.60
C ARG A 421 21.68 6.77 17.09
N GLU A 422 22.36 7.13 16.01
CA GLU A 422 22.21 8.48 15.44
C GLU A 422 20.78 8.69 14.94
N VAL A 423 20.22 9.87 15.21
CA VAL A 423 18.87 10.24 14.80
C VAL A 423 18.85 10.56 13.30
N GLY A 424 17.82 10.07 12.60
CA GLY A 424 17.58 10.37 11.20
C GLY A 424 18.40 9.52 10.22
N PRO A 425 18.39 9.90 8.93
CA PRO A 425 19.01 9.13 7.85
C PRO A 425 20.54 9.13 7.92
N LYS A 426 21.15 8.14 7.27
CA LYS A 426 22.60 8.03 7.06
C LYS A 426 23.10 8.81 5.83
N THR A 427 22.27 8.92 4.81
CA THR A 427 22.57 9.61 3.54
C THR A 427 21.33 10.34 3.03
N ASN A 428 21.46 11.14 1.97
CA ASN A 428 20.33 11.84 1.35
C ASN A 428 19.55 11.02 0.31
N GLU A 429 19.87 9.73 0.14
CA GLU A 429 19.29 8.84 -0.90
C GLU A 429 17.90 8.34 -0.55
N TYR A 430 16.99 9.28 -0.36
CA TYR A 430 15.58 9.05 -0.07
C TYR A 430 14.71 10.16 -0.65
N PRO A 431 13.45 9.90 -1.02
CA PRO A 431 12.54 10.95 -1.42
C PRO A 431 12.18 11.87 -0.26
N ALA A 432 12.22 13.18 -0.49
CA ALA A 432 11.77 14.14 0.50
C ALA A 432 11.10 15.37 -0.10
N ASP A 433 10.29 16.04 0.70
CA ASP A 433 9.69 17.34 0.37
C ASP A 433 8.83 17.30 -0.92
N CYS A 434 8.19 16.16 -1.18
CA CYS A 434 7.36 15.92 -2.36
C CYS A 434 5.87 16.08 -2.05
N LEU A 435 5.07 16.37 -3.09
CA LEU A 435 3.64 16.64 -2.99
C LEU A 435 2.83 15.71 -3.91
N VAL A 436 1.81 15.07 -3.35
CA VAL A 436 0.74 14.36 -4.06
C VAL A 436 -0.59 15.06 -3.77
N GLU A 437 -1.11 15.80 -4.74
CA GLU A 437 -2.25 16.72 -4.54
C GLU A 437 -3.35 16.56 -5.58
N ASP A 438 -4.62 16.62 -5.19
CA ASP A 438 -5.73 16.72 -6.16
C ASP A 438 -5.70 15.60 -7.21
N ASN A 439 -5.42 14.35 -6.80
CA ASN A 439 -5.45 13.21 -7.72
C ASN A 439 -6.66 12.31 -7.42
N LEU A 440 -7.24 11.77 -8.50
CA LEU A 440 -8.27 10.72 -8.42
C LEU A 440 -7.60 9.38 -8.69
N MET A 441 -7.62 8.49 -7.71
CA MET A 441 -6.99 7.18 -7.78
C MET A 441 -8.05 6.11 -7.58
N THR A 442 -8.24 5.24 -8.57
CA THR A 442 -9.23 4.18 -8.47
C THR A 442 -8.77 2.88 -9.10
N ARG A 443 -9.06 1.76 -8.44
CA ARG A 443 -8.75 0.42 -8.97
C ARG A 443 -7.26 0.22 -9.23
N CYS A 444 -6.41 0.69 -8.33
CA CYS A 444 -5.02 0.24 -8.26
C CYS A 444 -4.96 -1.25 -7.84
N GLY A 445 -3.80 -1.90 -7.96
CA GLY A 445 -3.64 -3.29 -7.53
C GLY A 445 -4.50 -4.30 -8.31
N ARG A 446 -4.74 -4.05 -9.61
CA ARG A 446 -5.49 -5.00 -10.45
C ARG A 446 -4.86 -6.38 -10.49
N VAL A 447 -3.53 -6.46 -10.33
CA VAL A 447 -2.76 -7.70 -10.33
C VAL A 447 -2.12 -7.93 -8.96
N GLU A 448 -1.32 -6.98 -8.48
CA GLU A 448 -0.63 -7.05 -7.19
C GLU A 448 -1.60 -6.66 -6.06
N LYS A 449 -1.81 -7.56 -5.09
CA LYS A 449 -2.77 -7.32 -3.99
C LYS A 449 -2.14 -6.69 -2.74
N GLN A 450 -0.85 -6.39 -2.82
CA GLN A 450 -0.14 -5.62 -1.80
C GLN A 450 0.28 -4.28 -2.40
N SER A 451 -0.71 -3.41 -2.59
CA SER A 451 -0.61 -2.14 -3.30
C SER A 451 -1.35 -1.04 -2.54
N ALA A 452 -1.11 0.21 -2.91
CA ALA A 452 -1.88 1.36 -2.43
C ALA A 452 -2.05 2.43 -3.53
N GLY A 453 -2.98 3.36 -3.34
CA GLY A 453 -2.98 4.59 -4.15
C GLY A 453 -1.67 5.34 -3.93
N VAL A 454 -1.30 5.58 -2.66
CA VAL A 454 0.00 6.15 -2.28
C VAL A 454 0.73 5.22 -1.32
N ASN A 455 1.92 4.75 -1.69
CA ASN A 455 2.81 3.98 -0.83
C ASN A 455 4.08 4.78 -0.51
N VAL A 456 4.47 4.82 0.77
CA VAL A 456 5.64 5.56 1.25
C VAL A 456 6.53 4.64 2.06
N SER A 457 7.83 4.63 1.77
CA SER A 457 8.84 3.90 2.55
C SER A 457 10.16 4.63 2.45
N MET A 458 10.97 4.64 3.52
CA MET A 458 12.31 5.24 3.47
C MET A 458 12.29 6.65 2.89
N SER A 459 11.40 7.50 3.39
CA SER A 459 11.09 8.82 2.82
C SER A 459 10.82 9.83 3.93
N SER A 460 10.77 11.12 3.64
CA SER A 460 10.47 12.13 4.68
C SER A 460 9.71 13.32 4.11
N ARG A 461 8.87 13.98 4.91
CA ARG A 461 8.17 15.20 4.50
C ARG A 461 7.40 15.07 3.18
N ILE A 462 6.76 13.93 3.00
CA ILE A 462 5.84 13.69 1.88
C ILE A 462 4.46 14.24 2.27
N THR A 463 3.92 15.16 1.46
CA THR A 463 2.58 15.70 1.65
C THR A 463 1.61 15.01 0.71
N VAL A 464 0.55 14.42 1.24
CA VAL A 464 -0.53 13.78 0.48
C VAL A 464 -1.83 14.49 0.84
N ARG A 465 -2.37 15.28 -0.08
CA ARG A 465 -3.58 16.07 0.22
C ARG A 465 -4.59 16.18 -0.89
N HIS A 466 -5.86 16.37 -0.53
CA HIS A 466 -6.95 16.52 -1.51
C HIS A 466 -7.00 15.41 -2.56
N ASN A 467 -6.66 14.16 -2.20
CA ASN A 467 -6.80 13.03 -3.11
C ASN A 467 -8.08 12.26 -2.79
N THR A 468 -8.78 11.79 -3.82
CA THR A 468 -9.87 10.81 -3.67
C THR A 468 -9.35 9.46 -4.12
N ILE A 469 -9.36 8.47 -3.22
CA ILE A 469 -8.76 7.15 -3.44
C ILE A 469 -9.79 6.07 -3.10
N PHE A 470 -10.23 5.28 -4.09
CA PHE A 470 -11.29 4.30 -3.87
C PHE A 470 -11.21 3.05 -4.75
N ASP A 471 -12.01 2.02 -4.42
CA ASP A 471 -12.00 0.70 -5.08
C ASP A 471 -10.59 0.09 -5.06
N THR A 472 -10.00 -0.04 -3.86
CA THR A 472 -8.63 -0.57 -3.69
C THR A 472 -8.62 -1.93 -3.00
N PRO A 473 -7.78 -2.89 -3.44
CA PRO A 473 -7.74 -4.22 -2.82
C PRO A 473 -7.13 -4.20 -1.41
N ARG A 474 -6.34 -3.18 -1.08
CA ARG A 474 -5.64 -2.99 0.20
C ARG A 474 -5.73 -1.52 0.64
N ALA A 475 -4.63 -0.82 0.92
CA ALA A 475 -4.69 0.53 1.47
C ALA A 475 -5.03 1.57 0.40
N ALA A 476 -5.61 2.69 0.80
CA ALA A 476 -5.55 3.91 -0.01
C ALA A 476 -4.18 4.58 0.16
N ILE A 477 -3.74 4.77 1.40
CA ILE A 477 -2.44 5.38 1.75
C ILE A 477 -1.72 4.46 2.73
N ASN A 478 -0.47 4.12 2.43
CA ASN A 478 0.35 3.22 3.23
C ASN A 478 1.73 3.83 3.52
N ILE A 479 2.19 3.72 4.78
CA ILE A 479 3.56 4.04 5.19
C ILE A 479 4.22 2.76 5.73
N CYS A 480 5.25 2.26 5.04
CA CYS A 480 5.84 0.95 5.34
C CYS A 480 6.72 0.91 6.60
N ASP A 481 7.16 2.06 7.10
CA ASP A 481 8.14 2.19 8.17
C ASP A 481 8.05 3.58 8.80
N GLY A 482 8.67 3.79 9.96
CA GLY A 482 8.68 5.09 10.64
C GLY A 482 9.83 5.99 10.21
N THR A 483 10.61 5.61 9.18
CA THR A 483 11.63 6.49 8.62
C THR A 483 10.97 7.55 7.73
N TRP A 484 11.43 8.80 7.70
CA TRP A 484 11.87 9.57 8.87
C TRP A 484 10.83 10.59 9.31
N GLY A 485 9.56 10.30 9.02
CA GLY A 485 8.41 11.10 9.40
C GLY A 485 8.36 12.47 8.73
N GLY A 486 7.62 13.38 9.36
CA GLY A 486 7.34 14.72 8.82
C GLY A 486 6.28 14.71 7.72
N HIS A 487 5.64 13.57 7.47
CA HIS A 487 4.60 13.45 6.45
C HIS A 487 3.34 14.22 6.89
N VAL A 488 2.64 14.79 5.92
CA VAL A 488 1.37 15.50 6.15
C VAL A 488 0.30 14.88 5.27
N ILE A 489 -0.66 14.23 5.88
CA ILE A 489 -1.76 13.54 5.21
C ILE A 489 -3.05 14.28 5.56
N GLU A 490 -3.59 15.06 4.62
CA GLU A 490 -4.72 15.92 4.92
C GLU A 490 -5.75 16.05 3.80
N TRP A 491 -7.02 16.24 4.15
CA TRP A 491 -8.08 16.47 3.17
C TRP A 491 -8.26 15.35 2.12
N ASN A 492 -7.81 14.13 2.42
CA ASN A 492 -8.04 13.00 1.52
C ASN A 492 -9.40 12.34 1.81
N ASP A 493 -10.02 11.81 0.76
CA ASP A 493 -11.25 11.01 0.82
C ASP A 493 -10.94 9.59 0.36
N CYS A 494 -10.87 8.66 1.31
CA CYS A 494 -10.45 7.28 1.07
C CYS A 494 -11.58 6.33 1.45
N PHE A 495 -12.11 5.55 0.50
CA PHE A 495 -13.24 4.66 0.75
C PHE A 495 -13.27 3.46 -0.20
N GLU A 496 -14.09 2.45 0.09
CA GLU A 496 -14.03 1.16 -0.61
C GLU A 496 -12.58 0.62 -0.65
N THR A 497 -11.95 0.61 0.53
CA THR A 497 -10.57 0.15 0.71
C THR A 497 -10.53 -1.19 1.42
N VAL A 498 -9.42 -1.91 1.23
CA VAL A 498 -9.19 -3.24 1.81
C VAL A 498 -10.30 -4.21 1.37
N LEU A 499 -10.68 -4.14 0.09
CA LEU A 499 -11.77 -4.94 -0.48
C LEU A 499 -11.43 -6.43 -0.57
N GLU A 500 -10.22 -6.74 -1.02
CA GLU A 500 -9.79 -8.13 -1.28
C GLU A 500 -8.87 -8.69 -0.18
N THR A 501 -8.06 -7.82 0.43
CA THR A 501 -7.18 -8.17 1.56
C THR A 501 -7.88 -7.97 2.91
N HIS A 502 -7.23 -8.31 4.02
CA HIS A 502 -7.75 -8.10 5.39
C HIS A 502 -6.64 -7.56 6.30
N ASP A 503 -7.02 -7.16 7.51
CA ASP A 503 -6.12 -6.76 8.61
C ASP A 503 -5.17 -5.64 8.17
N HIS A 504 -5.77 -4.53 7.75
CA HIS A 504 -5.09 -3.33 7.27
C HIS A 504 -6.00 -2.11 7.47
N GLY A 505 -5.65 -0.95 6.90
CA GLY A 505 -6.56 0.19 6.90
C GLY A 505 -6.58 1.02 5.62
N ALA A 506 -7.57 1.91 5.53
CA ALA A 506 -7.66 2.90 4.44
C ALA A 506 -6.41 3.77 4.46
N PHE A 507 -6.08 4.30 5.64
CA PHE A 507 -4.71 4.66 5.99
C PHE A 507 -4.08 3.54 6.82
N ASN A 508 -2.85 3.16 6.51
CA ASN A 508 -2.05 2.31 7.37
C ASN A 508 -0.62 2.83 7.53
N SER A 509 -0.02 2.58 8.68
CA SER A 509 1.42 2.66 8.83
C SER A 509 2.03 1.56 9.70
N TRP A 510 3.28 1.21 9.41
CA TRP A 510 4.16 0.50 10.33
C TRP A 510 5.27 1.42 10.83
N GLY A 511 5.76 1.16 12.04
CA GLY A 511 6.97 1.75 12.62
C GLY A 511 7.89 0.66 13.17
N ARG A 512 8.06 -0.42 12.40
CA ARG A 512 8.94 -1.56 12.72
C ARG A 512 10.42 -1.21 12.50
N ASP A 513 10.84 -0.08 13.06
CA ASP A 513 12.14 0.54 12.83
C ASP A 513 13.21 -0.02 13.76
N ARG A 514 14.39 0.62 13.88
CA ARG A 514 15.52 0.13 14.68
C ARG A 514 15.17 -0.29 16.12
N TYR A 515 14.29 0.46 16.79
CA TYR A 515 13.93 0.23 18.18
C TYR A 515 12.97 -0.96 18.39
N TRP A 516 12.28 -1.38 17.33
CA TRP A 516 11.10 -2.22 17.44
C TRP A 516 11.43 -3.67 17.84
N HIS A 517 10.62 -4.23 18.75
CA HIS A 517 10.75 -5.60 19.25
C HIS A 517 9.39 -6.28 19.24
N GLN A 518 9.22 -7.42 18.59
CA GLN A 518 7.92 -8.09 18.53
C GLN A 518 7.18 -8.20 19.87
N ALA A 519 5.85 -8.04 19.81
CA ALA A 519 4.99 -8.16 20.96
C ALA A 519 3.71 -8.97 20.67
N GLY A 520 3.03 -9.38 21.74
CA GLY A 520 1.75 -10.08 21.74
C GLY A 520 0.83 -9.59 22.87
N PRO A 521 -0.35 -10.21 23.05
CA PRO A 521 -1.31 -9.81 24.08
C PRO A 521 -0.74 -9.75 25.51
N SER A 522 0.19 -10.64 25.86
CA SER A 522 0.83 -10.74 27.18
C SER A 522 2.10 -9.91 27.29
N GLY A 523 2.44 -9.18 26.22
CA GLY A 523 3.49 -8.19 26.17
C GLY A 523 4.61 -8.50 25.19
N ALA A 524 5.79 -7.92 25.41
CA ALA A 524 6.98 -8.15 24.58
C ALA A 524 7.34 -9.65 24.47
N ARG A 525 7.58 -10.12 23.25
CA ARG A 525 7.94 -11.53 22.97
C ARG A 525 9.44 -11.78 23.20
N HIS A 526 10.29 -10.82 22.81
CA HIS A 526 11.73 -10.95 22.98
C HIS A 526 12.12 -10.67 24.45
N LYS A 527 12.62 -11.71 25.14
CA LYS A 527 13.02 -11.68 26.56
C LYS A 527 14.40 -12.30 26.74
N ASP A 528 15.11 -11.87 27.78
CA ASP A 528 16.35 -12.53 28.20
C ASP A 528 16.10 -13.82 29.00
N LYS A 529 17.18 -14.47 29.46
CA LYS A 529 17.13 -15.71 30.25
C LYS A 529 16.41 -15.57 31.60
N SER A 530 16.31 -14.35 32.14
CA SER A 530 15.58 -14.05 33.38
C SER A 530 14.10 -13.74 33.15
N GLY A 531 13.68 -13.65 31.87
CA GLY A 531 12.33 -13.28 31.48
C GLY A 531 12.10 -11.76 31.36
N LYS A 532 13.15 -10.93 31.51
CA LYS A 532 13.04 -9.47 31.33
C LYS A 532 12.93 -9.15 29.83
N PRO A 533 11.96 -8.33 29.39
CA PRO A 533 11.83 -7.94 27.99
C PRO A 533 13.03 -7.14 27.47
N LEU A 534 13.53 -7.51 26.29
CA LEU A 534 14.72 -6.90 25.68
C LEU A 534 14.55 -5.40 25.41
N ILE A 535 13.36 -5.00 24.93
CA ILE A 535 13.03 -3.58 24.68
C ILE A 535 13.18 -2.71 25.93
N SER A 536 13.01 -3.27 27.13
CA SER A 536 13.17 -2.51 28.39
C SER A 536 14.59 -1.99 28.53
N TYR A 537 15.60 -2.77 28.11
CA TYR A 537 17.00 -2.33 28.19
C TYR A 537 17.27 -1.13 27.30
N TRP A 538 16.61 -1.06 26.14
CA TRP A 538 16.73 0.07 25.23
C TRP A 538 16.07 1.31 25.82
N ILE A 539 14.81 1.20 26.23
CA ILE A 539 14.06 2.34 26.77
C ILE A 539 14.63 2.82 28.12
N ASP A 540 15.16 1.93 28.97
CA ASP A 540 15.81 2.30 30.23
C ASP A 540 17.13 3.07 29.99
N ALA A 541 17.88 2.71 28.94
CA ALA A 541 19.17 3.32 28.62
C ALA A 541 19.05 4.60 27.79
N ASP A 542 18.12 4.62 26.83
CA ASP A 542 17.78 5.77 26.00
C ASP A 542 16.25 5.84 25.78
N PRO A 543 15.54 6.65 26.59
CA PRO A 543 14.10 6.85 26.44
C PRO A 543 13.66 7.42 25.08
N ASN A 544 14.60 7.96 24.29
CA ASN A 544 14.31 8.50 22.96
C ASN A 544 14.52 7.48 21.83
N ALA A 545 14.86 6.22 22.13
CA ALA A 545 15.05 5.20 21.10
C ALA A 545 13.90 5.08 20.07
N PRO A 546 12.61 5.20 20.45
CA PRO A 546 11.51 5.19 19.49
C PRO A 546 11.54 6.33 18.45
N PHE A 547 12.25 7.42 18.74
CA PHE A 547 12.32 8.61 17.90
C PHE A 547 13.60 8.68 17.06
N TRP A 548 14.47 7.65 17.09
CA TRP A 548 15.68 7.69 16.26
C TRP A 548 15.34 7.73 14.76
N ASP A 549 14.32 6.99 14.33
CA ASP A 549 13.84 7.01 12.93
C ASP A 549 12.63 7.93 12.75
N ALA A 550 11.58 7.77 13.55
CA ALA A 550 10.38 8.61 13.53
C ALA A 550 10.57 9.98 14.22
N TYR A 551 11.67 10.68 13.92
CA TYR A 551 12.09 11.88 14.66
C TYR A 551 11.28 13.13 14.29
N GLN A 552 10.72 13.18 13.08
CA GLN A 552 9.78 14.23 12.67
C GLN A 552 8.34 13.72 12.82
N THR A 553 7.48 14.54 13.41
CA THR A 553 6.09 14.18 13.63
C THR A 553 5.34 14.02 12.31
N THR A 554 4.65 12.89 12.15
CA THR A 554 3.72 12.67 11.03
C THR A 554 2.32 13.15 11.44
N ILE A 555 1.66 13.90 10.56
CA ILE A 555 0.35 14.52 10.82
C ILE A 555 -0.72 13.91 9.92
N LEU A 556 -1.83 13.47 10.51
CA LEU A 556 -3.06 13.09 9.82
C LEU A 556 -4.19 14.01 10.26
N ARG A 557 -4.75 14.80 9.35
CA ARG A 557 -5.87 15.69 9.70
C ARG A 557 -6.88 15.94 8.60
N ASN A 558 -8.11 16.25 8.97
CA ASN A 558 -9.16 16.60 8.01
C ASN A 558 -9.34 15.53 6.92
N ASN A 559 -9.13 14.24 7.22
CA ASN A 559 -9.37 13.17 6.25
C ASN A 559 -10.71 12.48 6.51
N ARG A 560 -11.34 11.97 5.45
CA ARG A 560 -12.45 11.03 5.52
C ARG A 560 -11.98 9.66 5.08
N MET A 561 -12.13 8.66 5.94
CA MET A 561 -11.52 7.34 5.79
C MET A 561 -12.57 6.24 6.02
N GLN A 562 -12.62 5.26 5.12
CA GLN A 562 -13.53 4.11 5.17
C GLN A 562 -12.81 2.84 4.71
N CYS A 563 -12.90 1.79 5.52
CA CYS A 563 -12.26 0.49 5.30
C CYS A 563 -13.23 -0.67 5.54
N ASP A 564 -13.30 -1.62 4.59
CA ASP A 564 -14.24 -2.74 4.65
C ASP A 564 -13.77 -3.89 5.55
N HIS A 565 -12.47 -4.23 5.52
CA HIS A 565 -11.91 -5.38 6.22
C HIS A 565 -10.74 -5.01 7.15
N GLY A 566 -10.93 -4.02 8.01
CA GLY A 566 -9.88 -3.56 8.93
C GLY A 566 -10.28 -2.32 9.73
N TRP A 567 -9.39 -1.31 9.72
CA TRP A 567 -9.59 0.01 10.36
C TRP A 567 -9.57 1.14 9.34
N ASP A 568 -10.25 2.25 9.62
CA ASP A 568 -10.19 3.42 8.73
C ASP A 568 -8.81 4.07 8.82
N ILE A 569 -8.28 4.19 10.05
CA ILE A 569 -6.90 4.59 10.33
C ILE A 569 -6.22 3.49 11.13
N ASP A 570 -5.20 2.87 10.56
CA ASP A 570 -4.45 1.77 11.15
C ASP A 570 -2.99 2.13 11.44
N LEU A 571 -2.69 2.61 12.65
CA LEU A 571 -1.30 2.66 13.12
C LEU A 571 -0.90 1.29 13.66
N ASP A 572 -0.30 0.50 12.79
CA ASP A 572 0.14 -0.86 13.09
C ASP A 572 1.52 -0.87 13.80
N ASP A 573 2.14 -2.05 13.88
CA ASP A 573 3.35 -2.33 14.66
C ASP A 573 4.37 -1.19 14.72
N GLY A 574 4.48 -0.55 15.88
CA GLY A 574 5.57 0.35 16.20
C GLY A 574 5.41 1.78 15.71
N SER A 575 4.30 2.12 15.05
CA SER A 575 4.07 3.49 14.56
C SER A 575 4.14 4.50 15.70
N THR A 576 5.10 5.44 15.59
CA THR A 576 5.56 6.34 16.65
C THR A 576 5.56 7.78 16.14
N ASN A 577 5.33 8.76 17.03
CA ASN A 577 5.38 10.20 16.75
C ASN A 577 4.35 10.67 15.70
N TYR A 578 3.08 10.44 16.00
CA TYR A 578 1.95 10.84 15.16
C TYR A 578 1.06 11.87 15.85
N GLU A 579 0.53 12.82 15.08
CA GLU A 579 -0.61 13.65 15.46
C GLU A 579 -1.77 13.35 14.53
N ILE A 580 -2.92 12.95 15.09
CA ILE A 580 -4.11 12.52 14.36
C ILE A 580 -5.31 13.31 14.90
N TYR A 581 -5.82 14.25 14.11
CA TYR A 581 -6.93 15.09 14.55
C TYR A 581 -7.87 15.53 13.44
N ASP A 582 -9.11 15.84 13.79
CA ASP A 582 -10.13 16.33 12.85
C ASP A 582 -10.40 15.34 11.70
N ASN A 583 -10.26 14.03 11.93
CA ASN A 583 -10.58 13.01 10.93
C ASN A 583 -11.98 12.42 11.16
N LEU A 584 -12.61 12.00 10.07
CA LEU A 584 -13.86 11.25 10.05
C LEU A 584 -13.58 9.80 9.61
N CYS A 585 -13.68 8.87 10.56
CA CYS A 585 -13.58 7.43 10.32
C CYS A 585 -15.00 6.85 10.19
N LEU A 586 -15.38 6.37 9.00
CA LEU A 586 -16.75 6.01 8.66
C LEU A 586 -17.17 4.59 9.07
N SER A 587 -16.25 3.65 9.33
CA SER A 587 -16.62 2.24 9.57
C SER A 587 -15.62 1.41 10.38
N GLY A 588 -14.35 1.33 9.95
CA GLY A 588 -13.32 0.49 10.54
C GLY A 588 -12.76 1.05 11.85
N GLY A 589 -13.05 2.29 12.19
CA GLY A 589 -12.55 2.92 13.40
C GLY A 589 -11.06 3.27 13.34
N LEU A 590 -10.40 3.38 14.50
CA LEU A 590 -8.99 3.80 14.60
C LEU A 590 -8.20 2.80 15.43
N LYS A 591 -7.01 2.41 14.95
CA LYS A 591 -6.10 1.50 15.64
C LYS A 591 -4.76 2.16 15.96
N THR A 592 -4.22 1.79 17.12
CA THR A 592 -2.85 2.08 17.53
C THR A 592 -2.22 0.84 18.15
N ARG A 593 -1.19 0.28 17.52
CA ARG A 593 -0.52 -0.94 17.96
C ARG A 593 0.95 -0.66 18.26
N GLU A 594 1.40 -1.02 19.46
CA GLU A 594 2.78 -0.75 19.92
C GLU A 594 3.12 0.74 19.80
N GLY A 595 4.38 1.15 19.56
CA GLY A 595 4.72 2.55 19.29
C GLY A 595 4.63 3.50 20.49
N TYR A 596 5.03 4.76 20.28
CA TYR A 596 5.13 5.77 21.33
C TYR A 596 4.67 7.17 20.86
N LYS A 597 4.19 7.98 21.81
CA LYS A 597 3.77 9.39 21.65
C LYS A 597 2.94 9.66 20.41
N ARG A 598 1.76 9.05 20.35
CA ARG A 598 0.74 9.38 19.36
C ARG A 598 -0.33 10.23 20.02
N ILE A 599 -0.72 11.32 19.37
CA ILE A 599 -1.73 12.25 19.85
C ILE A 599 -2.95 12.10 18.94
N VAL A 600 -4.01 11.50 19.45
CA VAL A 600 -5.28 11.25 18.75
C VAL A 600 -6.37 12.12 19.39
N LYS A 601 -6.76 13.21 18.73
CA LYS A 601 -7.68 14.20 19.28
C LYS A 601 -8.74 14.66 18.31
N ASN A 602 -9.93 15.01 18.81
CA ASN A 602 -10.94 15.71 18.02
C ASN A 602 -11.41 14.99 16.74
N ASN A 603 -11.42 13.66 16.74
CA ASN A 603 -11.89 12.85 15.61
C ASN A 603 -13.34 12.37 15.84
N VAL A 604 -14.06 12.09 14.75
CA VAL A 604 -15.33 11.34 14.77
C VAL A 604 -15.04 9.93 14.26
N ILE A 605 -15.30 8.93 15.11
CA ILE A 605 -14.88 7.54 14.87
C ILE A 605 -16.09 6.61 14.94
N LEU A 606 -16.52 6.11 13.79
CA LEU A 606 -17.67 5.22 13.67
C LEU A 606 -17.27 3.73 13.65
N GLY A 607 -18.25 2.88 13.89
CA GLY A 607 -18.19 1.43 13.72
C GLY A 607 -17.36 0.74 14.81
N LYS A 608 -16.12 0.33 14.50
CA LYS A 608 -15.30 -0.49 15.41
C LYS A 608 -14.62 0.28 16.55
N GLY A 609 -14.82 1.59 16.61
CA GLY A 609 -14.33 2.42 17.71
C GLY A 609 -12.82 2.52 17.74
N TYR A 610 -12.24 2.45 18.94
CA TYR A 610 -10.82 2.63 19.15
C TYR A 610 -10.14 1.34 19.64
N THR A 611 -9.25 0.79 18.81
CA THR A 611 -8.45 -0.40 19.13
C THR A 611 -7.04 0.01 19.52
N CYS A 612 -6.62 -0.34 20.73
CA CYS A 612 -5.25 -0.11 21.18
C CYS A 612 -4.57 -1.39 21.63
N ASN A 613 -3.37 -1.66 21.09
CA ASN A 613 -2.52 -2.73 21.58
C ASN A 613 -1.30 -2.12 22.28
N VAL A 614 -1.20 -2.33 23.59
CA VAL A 614 -0.16 -1.76 24.47
C VAL A 614 0.68 -2.87 25.11
N PRO A 615 1.64 -3.45 24.39
CA PRO A 615 2.27 -4.69 24.86
C PRO A 615 3.65 -4.47 25.51
N TYR A 616 4.23 -3.26 25.48
CA TYR A 616 5.55 -3.04 26.06
C TYR A 616 5.48 -2.68 27.54
N PRO A 617 6.47 -3.09 28.35
CA PRO A 617 6.45 -2.93 29.82
C PRO A 617 6.64 -1.48 30.29
N LYS A 618 6.62 -0.51 29.37
CA LYS A 618 6.77 0.92 29.64
C LYS A 618 5.61 1.68 28.97
N PRO A 619 5.13 2.78 29.57
CA PRO A 619 4.14 3.65 28.97
C PRO A 619 4.43 4.03 27.52
N THR A 620 3.40 3.98 26.67
CA THR A 620 3.48 4.51 25.30
C THR A 620 3.44 6.04 25.29
N HIS A 621 2.87 6.63 26.34
CA HIS A 621 2.62 8.07 26.44
C HIS A 621 1.72 8.63 25.33
N ASP A 622 0.82 7.80 24.82
CA ASP A 622 -0.19 8.25 23.86
C ASP A 622 -1.23 9.15 24.52
N ILE A 623 -1.82 10.02 23.72
CA ILE A 623 -2.93 10.88 24.12
C ILE A 623 -4.13 10.51 23.25
N PHE A 624 -5.22 10.08 23.84
CA PHE A 624 -6.51 9.86 23.18
C PHE A 624 -7.57 10.70 23.88
N GLU A 625 -7.92 11.86 23.32
CA GLU A 625 -8.78 12.82 24.00
C GLU A 625 -9.78 13.51 23.10
N SER A 626 -10.94 13.87 23.64
CA SER A 626 -11.91 14.74 22.94
C SER A 626 -12.38 14.15 21.59
N ASN A 627 -12.44 12.83 21.46
CA ASN A 627 -12.95 12.13 20.28
C ASN A 627 -14.42 11.75 20.49
N ILE A 628 -15.22 11.76 19.42
CA ILE A 628 -16.57 11.17 19.43
C ILE A 628 -16.50 9.76 18.86
N LEU A 629 -17.04 8.78 19.59
CA LEU A 629 -17.12 7.38 19.19
C LEU A 629 -18.58 7.00 18.94
N TRP A 630 -18.91 6.35 17.82
CA TRP A 630 -20.24 5.79 17.58
C TRP A 630 -20.11 4.34 17.11
N GLY A 631 -20.66 3.41 17.88
CA GLY A 631 -20.63 1.98 17.56
C GLY A 631 -20.06 1.20 18.73
N VAL A 632 -18.84 0.69 18.57
CA VAL A 632 -18.06 0.07 19.64
C VAL A 632 -17.18 1.13 20.32
N GLY A 633 -16.96 0.97 21.63
CA GLY A 633 -16.07 1.82 22.41
C GLY A 633 -14.61 1.42 22.29
N TYR A 634 -13.90 1.37 23.42
CA TYR A 634 -12.51 0.92 23.45
C TYR A 634 -12.36 -0.59 23.30
N SER A 635 -11.26 -1.01 22.68
CA SER A 635 -10.70 -2.37 22.70
C SER A 635 -9.22 -2.28 23.06
N ALA A 636 -8.78 -2.92 24.15
CA ALA A 636 -7.39 -2.84 24.61
C ALA A 636 -6.83 -4.19 25.03
N SER A 637 -5.58 -4.49 24.66
CA SER A 637 -4.88 -5.71 25.11
C SER A 637 -4.40 -5.61 26.56
N ASN A 638 -3.83 -4.47 26.95
CA ASN A 638 -3.35 -4.21 28.31
C ASN A 638 -3.48 -2.73 28.72
N PRO A 639 -4.60 -2.32 29.36
CA PRO A 639 -4.88 -0.91 29.64
C PRO A 639 -3.95 -0.28 30.69
N THR A 640 -3.27 -1.06 31.54
CA THR A 640 -2.46 -0.51 32.65
C THR A 640 -1.11 0.06 32.21
N LEU A 641 -0.70 -0.17 30.97
CA LEU A 641 0.61 0.24 30.43
C LEU A 641 0.53 1.47 29.52
N TRP A 642 -0.55 2.25 29.61
CA TRP A 642 -0.77 3.43 28.78
C TRP A 642 0.16 4.60 29.16
N GLY A 643 0.05 5.07 30.40
CA GLY A 643 0.84 6.15 31.02
C GLY A 643 0.89 7.50 30.29
N GLY A 644 0.08 7.69 29.24
CA GLY A 644 -0.38 8.99 28.75
C GLY A 644 -1.81 9.29 29.21
N SER A 645 -2.60 10.01 28.39
CA SER A 645 -4.00 10.35 28.72
C SER A 645 -4.97 9.62 27.81
N ARG A 646 -6.02 9.00 28.38
CA ARG A 646 -7.23 8.58 27.67
C ARG A 646 -8.40 9.21 28.37
N ASN A 647 -8.90 10.32 27.89
CA ASN A 647 -9.89 11.05 28.65
C ASN A 647 -10.79 11.92 27.77
N ARG A 648 -11.98 12.26 28.27
CA ARG A 648 -12.90 13.20 27.62
C ARG A 648 -13.32 12.74 26.20
N SER A 649 -13.45 11.44 25.99
CA SER A 649 -14.17 10.90 24.83
C SER A 649 -15.68 11.08 25.02
N PHE A 650 -16.42 11.11 23.91
CA PHE A 650 -17.88 11.11 23.92
C PHE A 650 -18.39 9.86 23.18
N MET A 651 -18.95 8.91 23.91
CA MET A 651 -19.56 7.72 23.36
C MET A 651 -21.01 8.01 22.94
N HIS A 652 -21.23 8.16 21.65
CA HIS A 652 -22.51 8.48 21.05
C HIS A 652 -23.50 7.29 21.13
N ASN A 653 -24.71 7.59 21.60
CA ASN A 653 -25.90 6.77 21.48
C ASN A 653 -27.09 7.67 21.10
N SER A 654 -27.63 7.47 19.90
CA SER A 654 -28.75 8.25 19.38
C SER A 654 -30.05 8.09 20.19
N ALA A 655 -30.18 7.00 20.95
CA ALA A 655 -31.35 6.74 21.79
C ALA A 655 -31.29 7.40 23.18
N SER A 656 -30.16 8.02 23.56
CA SER A 656 -30.04 8.67 24.87
C SER A 656 -30.71 10.05 24.89
N GLU A 657 -31.42 10.37 25.97
CA GLU A 657 -32.09 11.68 26.18
C GLU A 657 -31.16 12.75 26.81
N GLY A 658 -29.91 12.40 27.10
CA GLY A 658 -28.91 13.30 27.69
C GLY A 658 -27.50 12.70 27.65
N ALA A 659 -26.58 13.26 28.46
CA ALA A 659 -25.24 12.74 28.64
C ALA A 659 -24.98 12.39 30.12
N GLU A 660 -24.31 11.27 30.33
CA GLU A 660 -23.93 10.72 31.63
C GLU A 660 -22.47 10.24 31.60
N PRO A 661 -21.82 9.95 32.73
CA PRO A 661 -20.48 9.37 32.74
C PRO A 661 -20.43 8.04 31.96
N TRP A 662 -19.39 7.85 31.14
CA TRP A 662 -19.19 6.61 30.40
C TRP A 662 -18.56 5.51 31.28
N ILE A 663 -19.35 4.97 32.21
CA ILE A 663 -18.91 3.97 33.20
C ILE A 663 -18.33 2.70 32.56
N ALA A 664 -18.79 2.30 31.37
CA ALA A 664 -18.26 1.15 30.66
C ALA A 664 -16.83 1.37 30.16
N GLY A 665 -16.55 2.55 29.59
CA GLY A 665 -15.21 2.96 29.16
C GLY A 665 -14.28 3.10 30.36
N GLN A 666 -14.73 3.84 31.38
CA GLN A 666 -14.02 4.04 32.64
C GLN A 666 -13.64 2.74 33.33
N GLY A 667 -14.57 1.78 33.44
CA GLY A 667 -14.32 0.48 34.03
C GLY A 667 -13.35 -0.40 33.21
N LYS A 668 -13.21 -0.15 31.90
CA LYS A 668 -12.32 -0.90 31.01
C LYS A 668 -10.88 -0.38 31.05
N THR A 669 -10.68 0.93 31.18
CA THR A 669 -9.35 1.55 31.07
C THR A 669 -8.79 2.01 32.41
N GLY A 670 -9.65 2.43 33.35
CA GLY A 670 -9.25 2.91 34.68
C GLY A 670 -8.68 4.34 34.71
N ASP A 671 -8.56 5.02 33.56
CA ASP A 671 -7.93 6.33 33.41
C ASP A 671 -8.77 7.35 32.61
N ASP A 672 -10.07 7.08 32.43
CA ASP A 672 -11.00 7.81 31.54
C ASP A 672 -12.11 8.60 32.26
N ALA A 673 -11.74 9.31 33.33
CA ALA A 673 -12.69 9.83 34.33
C ALA A 673 -13.73 10.84 33.80
N ASP A 674 -13.40 11.61 32.77
CA ASP A 674 -14.22 12.72 32.26
C ASP A 674 -14.92 12.40 30.92
N SER A 675 -14.90 11.14 30.50
CA SER A 675 -15.64 10.71 29.31
C SER A 675 -17.15 10.59 29.56
N LEU A 676 -17.92 10.94 28.54
CA LEU A 676 -19.38 10.95 28.57
C LEU A 676 -19.98 9.93 27.61
N TYR A 677 -21.16 9.45 27.94
CA TYR A 677 -22.02 8.58 27.13
C TYR A 677 -23.35 9.29 26.93
N GLY A 678 -23.83 9.40 25.69
CA GLY A 678 -25.06 10.14 25.43
C GLY A 678 -25.31 10.43 23.96
N ASN A 679 -26.31 11.25 23.67
CA ASN A 679 -26.57 11.69 22.30
C ASN A 679 -25.70 12.93 21.99
N ALA A 680 -24.84 12.82 20.97
CA ALA A 680 -23.96 13.91 20.55
C ALA A 680 -24.67 15.02 19.78
N GLN A 681 -25.95 14.83 19.39
CA GLN A 681 -26.75 15.81 18.67
C GLN A 681 -26.11 16.26 17.34
N PHE A 682 -25.75 15.28 16.51
CA PHE A 682 -25.25 15.53 15.16
C PHE A 682 -26.31 16.23 14.30
N VAL A 683 -25.88 17.13 13.42
CA VAL A 683 -26.75 17.94 12.54
C VAL A 683 -27.45 17.07 11.49
N ASN A 684 -26.70 16.33 10.67
CA ASN A 684 -27.26 15.43 9.66
C ASN A 684 -26.32 14.26 9.33
N PRO A 685 -26.16 13.30 10.27
CA PRO A 685 -25.18 12.23 10.10
C PRO A 685 -25.52 11.30 8.93
N SER A 686 -26.80 11.19 8.53
CA SER A 686 -27.21 10.39 7.37
C SER A 686 -26.72 10.93 6.03
N SER A 687 -26.40 12.22 5.93
CA SER A 687 -25.79 12.81 4.73
C SER A 687 -24.27 12.98 4.86
N GLY A 688 -23.66 12.45 5.93
CA GLY A 688 -22.23 12.60 6.21
C GLY A 688 -21.84 13.87 6.98
N ASP A 689 -22.80 14.66 7.46
CA ASP A 689 -22.52 15.82 8.31
C ASP A 689 -22.54 15.42 9.80
N PHE A 690 -21.35 15.24 10.35
CA PHE A 690 -21.11 14.89 11.75
C PHE A 690 -20.73 16.10 12.61
N THR A 691 -21.06 17.33 12.18
CA THR A 691 -21.04 18.47 13.09
C THR A 691 -22.08 18.29 14.18
N VAL A 692 -21.80 18.78 15.39
CA VAL A 692 -22.75 18.82 16.50
C VAL A 692 -23.30 20.22 16.70
N VAL A 693 -24.55 20.33 17.15
CA VAL A 693 -25.17 21.64 17.46
C VAL A 693 -24.46 22.34 18.63
N ASP A 694 -24.56 23.67 18.72
CA ASP A 694 -23.88 24.49 19.74
C ASP A 694 -24.22 24.10 21.19
N ALA A 695 -25.40 23.53 21.42
CA ALA A 695 -25.84 23.06 22.73
C ALA A 695 -25.42 21.62 23.05
N SER A 696 -24.67 20.97 22.16
CA SER A 696 -24.32 19.56 22.30
C SER A 696 -23.48 19.29 23.55
N PRO A 697 -23.83 18.24 24.34
CA PRO A 697 -23.00 17.81 25.46
C PRO A 697 -21.63 17.29 25.01
N ALA A 698 -21.43 16.94 23.74
CA ALA A 698 -20.12 16.52 23.24
C ALA A 698 -19.08 17.65 23.31
N LEU A 699 -19.51 18.91 23.18
CA LEU A 699 -18.60 20.06 23.25
C LEU A 699 -17.97 20.24 24.64
N THR A 700 -18.61 19.75 25.71
CA THR A 700 -18.05 19.85 27.07
C THR A 700 -16.85 18.94 27.30
N THR A 701 -16.65 17.94 26.44
CA THR A 701 -15.46 17.07 26.48
C THR A 701 -14.25 17.70 25.80
N GLY A 702 -14.40 18.91 25.25
CA GLY A 702 -13.37 19.61 24.49
C GLY A 702 -13.36 19.28 23.00
N PHE A 703 -14.32 18.46 22.52
CA PHE A 703 -14.56 18.30 21.09
C PHE A 703 -14.93 19.64 20.45
N ARG A 704 -14.49 19.84 19.22
CA ARG A 704 -14.74 21.01 18.38
C ARG A 704 -15.15 20.54 17.00
N ASN A 705 -16.20 21.14 16.46
CA ASN A 705 -16.55 20.93 15.06
C ASN A 705 -15.38 21.27 14.15
N PHE A 706 -15.17 20.44 13.15
CA PHE A 706 -14.26 20.66 12.03
C PHE A 706 -15.05 20.55 10.71
N PRO A 707 -14.51 21.03 9.56
CA PRO A 707 -15.25 21.03 8.32
C PRO A 707 -15.63 19.60 7.87
N MET A 708 -16.90 19.41 7.49
CA MET A 708 -17.44 18.14 6.95
C MET A 708 -17.54 18.14 5.41
N GLU A 709 -16.97 19.18 4.78
CA GLU A 709 -16.92 19.36 3.34
C GLU A 709 -15.47 19.63 2.91
N GLY A 710 -15.13 19.34 1.65
CA GLY A 710 -13.79 19.59 1.08
C GLY A 710 -12.83 18.40 1.16
N PHE A 711 -13.29 17.22 1.58
CA PHE A 711 -12.55 15.98 1.46
C PHE A 711 -12.36 15.61 -0.02
N GLY A 712 -11.16 15.13 -0.36
CA GLY A 712 -10.86 14.59 -1.68
C GLY A 712 -10.48 15.64 -2.72
N VAL A 713 -10.62 15.25 -3.98
CA VAL A 713 -10.26 16.06 -5.15
C VAL A 713 -10.99 17.40 -5.17
N VAL A 714 -10.29 18.45 -5.59
CA VAL A 714 -10.78 19.82 -5.65
C VAL A 714 -11.07 20.28 -7.07
N SER A 715 -10.39 19.73 -8.08
CA SER A 715 -10.61 20.10 -9.48
C SER A 715 -11.94 19.60 -10.02
N ASP A 716 -12.65 20.46 -10.77
CA ASP A 716 -13.96 20.15 -11.35
C ASP A 716 -13.92 18.89 -12.23
N ARG A 717 -12.80 18.71 -12.96
CA ARG A 717 -12.58 17.53 -13.80
C ARG A 717 -12.66 16.24 -13.00
N LEU A 718 -11.93 16.18 -11.89
CA LEU A 718 -11.81 14.96 -11.10
C LEU A 718 -13.04 14.76 -10.21
N LYS A 719 -13.61 15.85 -9.66
CA LYS A 719 -14.90 15.81 -8.96
C LYS A 719 -16.01 15.21 -9.81
N ALA A 720 -16.06 15.53 -11.11
CA ALA A 720 -17.04 14.96 -12.02
C ALA A 720 -16.89 13.44 -12.26
N MET A 721 -15.75 12.85 -11.86
CA MET A 721 -15.43 11.42 -12.02
C MET A 721 -15.36 10.67 -10.69
N ALA A 722 -15.25 11.40 -9.57
CA ALA A 722 -15.13 10.83 -8.24
C ALA A 722 -16.47 10.23 -7.79
N GLU A 723 -16.39 9.05 -7.17
CA GLU A 723 -17.52 8.47 -6.43
C GLU A 723 -17.58 9.06 -5.01
N GLU A 724 -18.65 8.76 -4.28
CA GLU A 724 -18.82 9.17 -2.88
C GLU A 724 -18.86 7.93 -1.97
N PRO A 725 -18.32 8.01 -0.75
CA PRO A 725 -18.40 6.90 0.19
C PRO A 725 -19.84 6.65 0.62
N PRO A 726 -20.24 5.38 0.81
CA PRO A 726 -21.50 5.08 1.47
C PRO A 726 -21.45 5.53 2.93
N ILE A 727 -22.45 6.32 3.35
CA ILE A 727 -22.61 6.71 4.76
C ILE A 727 -23.48 5.67 5.46
N VAL A 728 -22.83 4.77 6.21
CA VAL A 728 -23.50 3.69 6.94
C VAL A 728 -23.41 3.96 8.44
N LEU A 729 -24.52 4.37 9.04
CA LEU A 729 -24.57 4.63 10.47
C LEU A 729 -24.53 3.32 11.28
N PRO A 730 -23.77 3.27 12.39
CA PRO A 730 -23.68 2.08 13.23
C PRO A 730 -25.05 1.63 13.77
N SER A 731 -25.48 0.41 13.42
CA SER A 731 -26.74 -0.19 13.88
C SER A 731 -26.68 -0.73 15.31
N LYS A 732 -25.46 -0.95 15.84
CA LYS A 732 -25.21 -1.41 17.20
C LYS A 732 -24.40 -0.36 17.93
N VAL A 733 -24.84 0.00 19.14
CA VAL A 733 -24.11 0.89 20.05
C VAL A 733 -23.78 0.10 21.31
N GLY A 734 -22.53 0.20 21.77
CA GLY A 734 -22.09 -0.42 23.01
C GLY A 734 -22.93 0.07 24.21
N PRO A 735 -23.39 -0.83 25.11
CA PRO A 735 -24.11 -0.41 26.30
C PRO A 735 -23.16 0.28 27.29
N ASN A 736 -23.68 1.21 28.09
CA ASN A 736 -22.95 1.82 29.20
C ASN A 736 -22.96 0.93 30.46
N ILE A 737 -22.50 -0.32 30.33
CA ILE A 737 -22.47 -1.31 31.42
C ILE A 737 -21.07 -1.94 31.53
N VAL A 738 -20.56 -2.09 32.75
CA VAL A 738 -19.27 -2.73 33.02
C VAL A 738 -19.39 -4.26 32.88
N ALA A 739 -18.75 -4.83 31.87
CA ALA A 739 -18.71 -6.28 31.67
C ALA A 739 -17.63 -6.95 32.55
N GLN A 740 -17.99 -8.02 33.28
CA GLN A 740 -17.01 -8.84 34.01
C GLN A 740 -16.28 -9.81 33.07
N ALA A 741 -14.97 -9.64 32.89
CA ALA A 741 -14.15 -10.60 32.14
C ALA A 741 -13.96 -11.90 32.94
N ARG A 742 -14.41 -13.04 32.39
CA ARG A 742 -14.29 -14.36 33.04
C ARG A 742 -12.96 -15.02 32.65
N LYS A 743 -11.88 -14.71 33.36
CA LYS A 743 -10.63 -15.48 33.28
C LYS A 743 -10.82 -16.81 34.00
N LEU A 744 -10.36 -17.90 33.38
CA LEU A 744 -10.38 -19.24 33.98
C LEU A 744 -8.94 -19.76 34.14
N THR A 745 -8.71 -20.60 35.15
CA THR A 745 -7.42 -21.22 35.43
C THR A 745 -7.51 -22.73 35.30
N VAL A 746 -6.60 -23.36 34.53
CA VAL A 746 -6.54 -24.80 34.29
C VAL A 746 -5.09 -25.21 34.27
N LEU A 747 -4.75 -26.23 35.04
CA LEU A 747 -3.38 -26.77 35.11
C LEU A 747 -2.32 -25.68 35.31
N GLY A 748 -2.63 -24.68 36.15
CA GLY A 748 -1.73 -23.57 36.49
C GLY A 748 -1.58 -22.47 35.44
N ALA A 749 -2.28 -22.54 34.30
CA ALA A 749 -2.32 -21.48 33.29
C ALA A 749 -3.63 -20.69 33.33
N GLU A 750 -3.55 -19.40 33.07
CA GLU A 750 -4.70 -18.52 32.84
C GLU A 750 -5.05 -18.48 31.36
N TYR A 751 -6.33 -18.62 31.04
CA TYR A 751 -6.79 -18.60 29.66
C TYR A 751 -8.15 -17.90 29.52
N LYS A 752 -8.41 -17.45 28.30
CA LYS A 752 -9.69 -16.87 27.88
C LYS A 752 -9.98 -17.21 26.42
N ALA A 753 -11.20 -16.92 25.96
CA ALA A 753 -11.47 -16.98 24.54
C ALA A 753 -10.68 -15.86 23.84
N LEU A 754 -10.22 -16.11 22.62
CA LEU A 754 -9.75 -15.05 21.73
C LEU A 754 -10.99 -14.39 21.11
N ASP A 755 -11.49 -13.32 21.72
CA ASP A 755 -12.80 -12.76 21.39
C ASP A 755 -12.83 -11.23 21.21
N THR A 756 -11.67 -10.56 21.24
CA THR A 756 -11.56 -9.12 20.96
C THR A 756 -10.70 -8.81 19.74
N GLU A 757 -11.01 -7.73 19.03
CA GLU A 757 -10.20 -7.27 17.87
C GLU A 757 -8.77 -6.90 18.28
N ALA A 758 -8.59 -6.29 19.47
CA ALA A 758 -7.27 -5.98 20.00
C ALA A 758 -6.41 -7.25 20.19
N GLU A 759 -7.03 -8.37 20.59
CA GLU A 759 -6.32 -9.65 20.71
C GLU A 759 -6.08 -10.30 19.34
N LEU A 760 -7.04 -10.20 18.42
CA LEU A 760 -6.89 -10.69 17.05
C LEU A 760 -5.66 -10.07 16.40
N THR A 761 -5.56 -8.74 16.41
CA THR A 761 -4.41 -8.00 15.84
C THR A 761 -3.12 -8.21 16.64
N ALA A 762 -3.19 -8.30 17.97
CA ALA A 762 -2.01 -8.55 18.80
C ALA A 762 -1.40 -9.94 18.54
N THR A 763 -2.24 -10.92 18.24
CA THR A 763 -1.82 -12.30 17.89
C THR A 763 -1.54 -12.49 16.40
N GLY A 764 -1.98 -11.56 15.53
CA GLY A 764 -1.95 -11.71 14.08
C GLY A 764 -2.81 -12.86 13.57
N MET A 765 -3.87 -13.20 14.31
CA MET A 765 -4.79 -14.28 13.97
C MET A 765 -5.68 -13.89 12.80
N ASP A 766 -6.08 -14.88 12.00
CA ASP A 766 -6.97 -14.70 10.85
C ASP A 766 -8.44 -14.45 11.23
N SER A 767 -8.84 -14.90 12.42
CA SER A 767 -10.22 -14.87 12.90
C SER A 767 -10.29 -15.08 14.42
N LEU A 768 -11.40 -14.67 15.04
CA LEU A 768 -11.66 -14.86 16.47
C LEU A 768 -12.00 -16.33 16.77
N ARG A 769 -10.97 -17.15 16.96
CA ARG A 769 -11.09 -18.57 17.26
C ARG A 769 -10.00 -19.07 18.20
N GLY A 770 -10.27 -20.19 18.85
CA GLY A 770 -9.35 -20.85 19.76
C GLY A 770 -9.39 -20.30 21.18
N VAL A 771 -8.38 -20.66 21.97
CA VAL A 771 -8.23 -20.24 23.37
C VAL A 771 -6.88 -19.57 23.54
N LEU A 772 -6.90 -18.28 23.91
CA LEU A 772 -5.69 -17.52 24.23
C LEU A 772 -5.19 -17.88 25.62
N LEU A 773 -3.92 -18.29 25.71
CA LEU A 773 -3.21 -18.49 26.97
C LEU A 773 -2.62 -17.15 27.42
N VAL A 774 -3.20 -16.56 28.46
CA VAL A 774 -2.83 -15.22 28.96
C VAL A 774 -1.58 -15.28 29.83
N ASN A 775 -1.45 -16.33 30.64
CA ASN A 775 -0.28 -16.53 31.47
C ASN A 775 -0.03 -18.03 31.64
N VAL A 776 1.15 -18.48 31.23
CA VAL A 776 1.60 -19.86 31.41
C VAL A 776 2.92 -19.84 32.18
N PRO A 777 2.90 -20.00 33.51
CA PRO A 777 4.12 -20.16 34.28
C PRO A 777 4.92 -21.38 33.81
N ALA A 778 6.23 -21.23 33.61
CA ALA A 778 7.08 -22.34 33.14
C ALA A 778 7.05 -23.57 34.08
N SER A 779 6.79 -23.36 35.38
CA SER A 779 6.65 -24.42 36.38
C SER A 779 5.29 -25.14 36.35
N SER A 780 4.28 -24.55 35.69
CA SER A 780 2.95 -25.14 35.56
C SER A 780 2.98 -26.41 34.71
N PRO A 781 2.02 -27.35 34.89
CA PRO A 781 1.89 -28.48 33.98
C PRO A 781 1.76 -28.07 32.51
N MET A 782 1.02 -27.00 32.20
CA MET A 782 0.93 -26.46 30.82
C MET A 782 2.28 -26.02 30.27
N GLY A 783 3.07 -25.29 31.08
CA GLY A 783 4.42 -24.87 30.70
C GLY A 783 5.35 -26.05 30.44
N ARG A 784 5.26 -27.10 31.27
CA ARG A 784 6.02 -28.35 31.07
C ARG A 784 5.59 -29.16 29.85
N TYR A 785 4.37 -28.98 29.37
CA TYR A 785 3.90 -29.54 28.11
C TYR A 785 4.35 -28.74 26.87
N GLY A 786 5.05 -27.61 27.05
CA GLY A 786 5.57 -26.78 25.97
C GLY A 786 4.61 -25.69 25.48
N PHE A 787 3.51 -25.44 26.21
CA PHE A 787 2.65 -24.27 25.98
C PHE A 787 3.28 -23.01 26.57
N GLU A 788 3.05 -21.87 25.91
CA GLU A 788 3.58 -20.57 26.28
C GLU A 788 2.46 -19.54 26.44
N SER A 789 2.73 -18.46 27.18
CA SER A 789 1.85 -17.28 27.13
C SER A 789 1.78 -16.75 25.68
N ASP A 790 0.62 -16.20 25.29
CA ASP A 790 0.27 -15.77 23.94
C ASP A 790 0.04 -16.87 22.90
N ASP A 791 0.10 -18.15 23.29
CA ASP A 791 -0.42 -19.21 22.43
C ASP A 791 -1.93 -19.06 22.27
N VAL A 792 -2.42 -19.16 21.03
CA VAL A 792 -3.82 -19.46 20.77
C VAL A 792 -3.95 -20.94 20.47
N VAL A 793 -4.49 -21.71 21.41
CA VAL A 793 -4.71 -23.15 21.23
C VAL A 793 -5.89 -23.36 20.28
N LEU A 794 -5.60 -23.96 19.12
CA LEU A 794 -6.59 -24.21 18.07
C LEU A 794 -7.12 -25.63 18.15
N GLU A 795 -6.24 -26.62 18.32
CA GLU A 795 -6.59 -28.04 18.33
C GLU A 795 -5.77 -28.86 19.34
N ILE A 796 -6.39 -29.91 19.88
CA ILE A 796 -5.73 -30.98 20.65
C ILE A 796 -6.22 -32.32 20.10
N ASP A 797 -5.31 -33.22 19.73
CA ASP A 797 -5.59 -34.52 19.12
C ASP A 797 -6.60 -34.45 17.95
N GLY A 798 -6.41 -33.47 17.06
CA GLY A 798 -7.27 -33.21 15.90
C GLY A 798 -8.65 -32.64 16.22
N LYS A 799 -8.91 -32.27 17.49
CA LYS A 799 -10.19 -31.69 17.94
C LYS A 799 -10.04 -30.20 18.20
N LYS A 800 -10.87 -29.39 17.55
CA LYS A 800 -10.95 -27.93 17.79
C LYS A 800 -11.23 -27.60 19.25
N VAL A 801 -10.44 -26.70 19.79
CA VAL A 801 -10.53 -26.23 21.17
C VAL A 801 -11.29 -24.91 21.23
N VAL A 802 -12.23 -24.83 22.19
CA VAL A 802 -12.95 -23.60 22.56
C VAL A 802 -12.94 -23.47 24.07
N LEU A 803 -13.16 -22.26 24.59
CA LEU A 803 -13.01 -21.94 26.02
C LEU A 803 -13.72 -22.91 26.97
N LYS A 804 -14.97 -23.27 26.69
CA LYS A 804 -15.77 -24.20 27.51
C LYS A 804 -15.23 -25.64 27.49
N LYS A 805 -14.46 -26.01 26.47
CA LYS A 805 -13.93 -27.37 26.27
C LYS A 805 -12.53 -27.53 26.84
N ILE A 806 -11.64 -26.53 26.76
CA ILE A 806 -10.25 -26.68 27.23
C ILE A 806 -10.17 -27.07 28.71
N ALA A 807 -11.05 -26.49 29.54
CA ALA A 807 -11.17 -26.80 30.97
C ALA A 807 -11.59 -28.23 31.26
N LYS A 808 -12.22 -28.90 30.30
CA LYS A 808 -12.65 -30.30 30.39
C LYS A 808 -11.69 -31.24 29.69
N ILE A 809 -11.08 -30.82 28.59
CA ILE A 809 -10.16 -31.61 27.77
C ILE A 809 -8.85 -31.81 28.53
N MET A 810 -8.17 -30.73 28.88
CA MET A 810 -6.79 -30.80 29.38
C MET A 810 -6.64 -31.65 30.65
N PRO A 811 -7.50 -31.52 31.68
CA PRO A 811 -7.36 -32.35 32.89
C PRO A 811 -7.75 -33.83 32.71
N ARG A 812 -8.38 -34.20 31.58
CA ARG A 812 -8.92 -35.55 31.33
C ARG A 812 -8.16 -36.31 30.24
N LEU A 813 -7.07 -35.74 29.73
CA LEU A 813 -6.19 -36.44 28.81
C LEU A 813 -5.67 -37.74 29.47
N SER A 814 -5.79 -38.86 28.77
CA SER A 814 -5.27 -40.15 29.21
C SER A 814 -3.76 -40.12 29.26
N LYS A 815 -3.12 -40.85 30.17
CA LYS A 815 -1.65 -40.84 30.21
C LYS A 815 -1.05 -41.27 28.87
N GLY A 816 -0.13 -40.48 28.33
CA GLY A 816 0.52 -40.78 27.04
C GLY A 816 0.79 -39.54 26.17
N GLU A 817 1.17 -39.81 24.93
CA GLU A 817 1.49 -38.78 23.94
C GLU A 817 0.23 -38.19 23.32
N HIS A 818 0.20 -36.86 23.22
CA HIS A 818 -0.86 -36.06 22.61
C HIS A 818 -0.25 -35.07 21.62
N GLN A 819 -1.08 -34.50 20.75
CA GLN A 819 -0.67 -33.49 19.79
C GLN A 819 -1.46 -32.20 19.99
N ALA A 820 -0.77 -31.06 19.95
CA ALA A 820 -1.36 -29.74 19.97
C ALA A 820 -1.10 -29.00 18.65
N VAL A 821 -2.07 -28.20 18.23
CA VAL A 821 -1.91 -27.17 17.21
C VAL A 821 -2.21 -25.82 17.86
N VAL A 822 -1.20 -24.95 17.87
CA VAL A 822 -1.28 -23.60 18.44
C VAL A 822 -0.88 -22.57 17.41
N TRP A 823 -1.42 -21.37 17.55
CA TRP A 823 -0.90 -20.18 16.88
C TRP A 823 0.05 -19.46 17.84
N ARG A 824 1.33 -19.39 17.47
CA ARG A 824 2.42 -18.80 18.26
C ARG A 824 3.28 -17.94 17.35
N GLY A 825 3.64 -16.73 17.78
CA GLY A 825 4.50 -15.84 16.98
C GLY A 825 3.93 -15.53 15.59
N GLN A 826 2.60 -15.48 15.49
CA GLN A 826 1.88 -15.34 14.23
C GLN A 826 2.15 -16.45 13.19
N GLN A 827 2.50 -17.64 13.66
CA GLN A 827 2.70 -18.85 12.87
C GLN A 827 1.94 -20.02 13.48
N LEU A 828 1.63 -21.01 12.65
CA LEU A 828 1.04 -22.25 13.11
C LEU A 828 2.15 -23.18 13.61
N HIS A 829 2.05 -23.62 14.85
CA HIS A 829 2.95 -24.60 15.45
C HIS A 829 2.18 -25.87 15.79
N GLN A 830 2.77 -27.01 15.40
CA GLN A 830 2.26 -28.33 15.74
C GLN A 830 3.35 -29.08 16.48
N PHE A 831 3.03 -29.55 17.68
CA PHE A 831 3.99 -30.27 18.52
C PHE A 831 3.29 -31.38 19.31
N LYS A 832 4.09 -32.35 19.75
CA LYS A 832 3.62 -33.42 20.63
C LYS A 832 4.00 -33.14 22.08
N PHE A 833 3.15 -33.54 23.01
CA PHE A 833 3.39 -33.42 24.45
C PHE A 833 2.89 -34.67 25.18
N ASN A 834 3.47 -34.99 26.34
CA ASN A 834 3.12 -36.21 27.08
C ASN A 834 2.45 -35.88 28.41
N THR A 835 1.29 -36.47 28.67
CA THR A 835 0.61 -36.39 29.97
C THR A 835 0.99 -37.62 30.80
N GLY A 836 1.96 -37.51 31.71
CA GLY A 836 2.32 -38.60 32.64
C GLY A 836 3.82 -38.84 32.81
N LYS A 837 4.32 -38.42 33.98
CA LYS A 837 5.72 -38.45 34.49
C LYS A 837 6.77 -37.72 33.63
N GLN A 838 7.26 -36.61 34.21
CA GLN A 838 8.71 -36.33 34.24
C GLN A 838 9.38 -37.40 35.10
#